data_AF-A0A9N9Q2D1-F1
#
_entry.id   AF-A0A9N9Q2D1-F1
#
_cell.length_a   1.000
_cell.length_b   1.000
_cell.length_c   1.000
_cell.angle_alpha   90.00
_cell.angle_beta   90.00
_cell.angle_gamma   90.00
#
_symmetry.space_group_name_H-M   'P 1'
#
loop_
_entity.id
_entity.type
_entity.pdbx_description
1 polymer ?
#
loop_
_entity_poly.entity_id
_entity_poly.type
_entity_poly.pdbx_seq_one_letter_code
_entity_poly.pdbx_strand_id
1 'polypeptide(L)'
;MRSQEIKPILRLNGVYMANKPPNTRWDICCHDGNIQSIVESTQDLNSVGTRFVAPGLCHPHIHLDKCFLLSHPKYSDLQTKRGDFAEAMKLTSEAKARFEHDDLMERGQALIEESVKFGVTHMRAFVEVDPAVGMKCLDAGLALKKQFSDTCYIQICVFAQDPIFSGKNGGEEMLQLLNSAAAKAGVEVFGSTPYVEDTKEHQKQNIRWATMIAQKHRLNLDFHLDYNLDSEESSMVPCVLEQLRKEQWPSTLGTSDSRTVVLGHCTRLTPFSDSEWLDLRKEIGDFPISFVGLPTSDLFMMGRPKEGSDSGERVRGTLQIPQLIKQYGLNAAIGTNNVGNAFTPHGSCDPLILAGLGVGIYQAGTKDDAGLLLQCVTSRARNVIGLNSSKANDMALLVGSPADLEVFGHESKASSRSFRARKTTQDIVNDAGYERTIIFQGKMAIQPFADYTGLVTLPLHIHEVLGSFLAYYFINVAVAPWISRKLFPVKYAKLSPDRKINWDVHVVSLCQSTVINVLALWVMHADEERKNMNALERVWGYTGAAGMIQGMAAGYFLWDLVVTLQNVRLFGLGMLAHAMSALIVFSFGFRPFVNFYGCTFILYELSSPLLNFHWFFDKLDMTGSKAQLYNGIMLLATFFSCRLVWGTYQSVRVYQDVWAAVHHQSAAASIHLDALNNGTAAGLDAATGHSAAPIHSEMMRFAGEEYVPLWLAFTYLGSNIILNTLNFYWFGKMIETVRKRFQPPKEERRKLKTSARSTANGKVKIDLDETDVRRRNVGKEEPIAIEAIS
;
A
#
# COMPACT_ATOMS: atom_id res chain seq x y z
N MET A 1 30.53 8.22 11.63
CA MET A 1 30.35 8.06 10.17
C MET A 1 28.93 7.56 9.95
N ARG A 2 28.03 8.40 9.41
CA ARG A 2 26.70 7.94 8.98
C ARG A 2 26.95 6.95 7.84
N SER A 3 26.49 5.71 8.01
CA SER A 3 26.42 4.74 6.92
C SER A 3 25.73 5.41 5.73
N GLN A 4 26.43 5.52 4.60
CA GLN A 4 25.79 5.86 3.34
C GLN A 4 24.75 4.77 3.09
N GLU A 5 23.46 5.12 3.20
CA GLU A 5 22.40 4.24 2.72
C GLU A 5 22.67 3.99 1.23
N ILE A 6 23.05 2.76 0.89
CA ILE A 6 23.14 2.31 -0.49
C ILE A 6 21.70 2.41 -1.03
N LYS A 7 21.44 3.43 -1.83
CA LYS A 7 20.12 3.59 -2.45
C LYS A 7 19.91 2.46 -3.45
N PRO A 8 18.74 1.80 -3.41
CA PRO A 8 18.48 0.64 -4.26
C PRO A 8 18.57 1.02 -5.73
N ILE A 9 19.24 0.15 -6.51
CA ILE A 9 19.26 0.24 -7.97
C ILE A 9 18.02 -0.49 -8.47
N LEU A 10 17.15 0.21 -9.20
CA LEU A 10 16.00 -0.40 -9.85
C LEU A 10 16.38 -0.80 -11.28
N ARG A 11 16.12 -2.05 -11.67
CA ARG A 11 16.37 -2.55 -13.02
C ARG A 11 15.10 -3.14 -13.63
N LEU A 12 14.80 -2.76 -14.86
CA LEU A 12 13.72 -3.32 -15.67
C LEU A 12 14.35 -4.00 -16.88
N ASN A 13 14.36 -5.34 -16.89
CA ASN A 13 14.99 -6.10 -17.96
C ASN A 13 13.96 -6.58 -18.99
N GLY A 14 14.36 -6.56 -20.26
CA GLY A 14 13.64 -7.14 -21.39
C GLY A 14 12.26 -6.54 -21.63
N VAL A 15 12.08 -5.23 -21.41
CA VAL A 15 10.77 -4.56 -21.51
C VAL A 15 10.52 -3.97 -22.90
N TYR A 16 9.25 -3.97 -23.32
CA TYR A 16 8.82 -3.11 -24.42
C TYR A 16 8.72 -1.67 -23.92
N MET A 17 8.90 -0.68 -24.80
CA MET A 17 8.88 0.73 -24.40
C MET A 17 8.05 1.56 -25.37
N ALA A 18 7.36 2.57 -24.83
CA ALA A 18 6.78 3.64 -25.62
C ALA A 18 7.88 4.32 -26.47
N ASN A 19 7.54 4.70 -27.70
CA ASN A 19 8.46 5.34 -28.64
C ASN A 19 9.68 4.48 -29.08
N LYS A 20 9.64 3.16 -28.88
CA LYS A 20 10.62 2.20 -29.42
C LYS A 20 9.93 1.23 -30.40
N PRO A 21 10.68 0.62 -31.33
CA PRO A 21 10.11 -0.36 -32.25
C PRO A 21 9.46 -1.54 -31.51
N PRO A 22 8.25 -1.99 -31.90
CA PRO A 22 7.47 -2.98 -31.14
C PRO A 22 8.07 -4.39 -31.15
N ASN A 23 9.07 -4.64 -31.99
CA ASN A 23 9.83 -5.89 -32.08
C ASN A 23 11.13 -5.86 -31.24
N THR A 24 11.43 -4.75 -30.57
CA THR A 24 12.64 -4.59 -29.74
C THR A 24 12.29 -4.63 -28.26
N ARG A 25 13.24 -5.05 -27.43
CA ARG A 25 13.14 -5.05 -25.97
C ARG A 25 14.35 -4.34 -25.39
N TRP A 26 14.17 -3.75 -24.22
CA TRP A 26 15.14 -2.82 -23.64
C TRP A 26 15.36 -3.13 -22.17
N ASP A 27 16.58 -2.87 -21.69
CA ASP A 27 16.95 -2.90 -20.28
C ASP A 27 17.11 -1.46 -19.78
N ILE A 28 16.42 -1.15 -18.69
CA ILE A 28 16.42 0.18 -18.04
C ILE A 28 17.04 0.05 -16.66
N CYS A 29 18.07 0.85 -16.38
CA CYS A 29 18.69 0.94 -15.06
C CYS A 29 18.41 2.32 -14.46
N CYS A 30 17.87 2.35 -13.25
CA CYS A 30 17.61 3.56 -12.49
C CYS A 30 18.45 3.56 -11.21
N HIS A 31 19.09 4.70 -10.93
CA HIS A 31 19.89 4.92 -9.72
C HIS A 31 19.77 6.37 -9.28
N ASP A 32 19.79 6.59 -7.96
CA ASP A 32 19.59 7.92 -7.37
C ASP A 32 18.33 8.64 -7.84
N GLY A 33 17.30 7.85 -8.16
CA GLY A 33 16.01 8.33 -8.64
C GLY A 33 15.96 8.77 -10.10
N ASN A 34 17.06 8.63 -10.83
CA ASN A 34 17.17 8.98 -12.25
C ASN A 34 17.43 7.75 -13.12
N ILE A 35 17.07 7.85 -14.40
CA ILE A 35 17.39 6.86 -15.42
C ILE A 35 18.88 6.97 -15.76
N GLN A 36 19.66 5.93 -15.52
CA GLN A 36 21.10 5.91 -15.79
C GLN A 36 21.43 5.32 -17.15
N SER A 37 20.69 4.30 -17.58
CA SER A 37 20.91 3.66 -18.88
C SER A 37 19.63 3.09 -19.46
N ILE A 38 19.54 3.15 -20.78
CA ILE A 38 18.52 2.47 -21.60
C ILE A 38 19.27 1.81 -22.74
N VAL A 39 19.32 0.48 -22.75
CA VAL A 39 20.04 -0.31 -23.77
C VAL A 39 19.15 -1.37 -24.36
N GLU A 40 19.34 -1.70 -25.63
CA GLU A 40 18.60 -2.80 -26.25
C GLU A 40 19.05 -4.13 -25.62
N SER A 41 18.09 -4.96 -25.22
CA SER A 41 18.37 -6.16 -24.43
C SER A 41 18.94 -7.27 -25.31
N THR A 42 20.04 -7.86 -24.86
CA THR A 42 20.71 -9.00 -25.54
C THR A 42 20.37 -10.36 -24.90
N GLN A 43 19.49 -10.38 -23.90
CA GLN A 43 19.14 -11.60 -23.16
C GLN A 43 18.22 -12.53 -23.95
N ASP A 44 18.21 -13.82 -23.60
CA ASP A 44 17.25 -14.79 -24.16
C ASP A 44 15.82 -14.40 -23.73
N LEU A 45 15.09 -13.82 -24.68
CA LEU A 45 13.77 -13.25 -24.51
C LEU A 45 12.69 -14.27 -24.12
N ASN A 46 12.97 -15.58 -24.18
CA ASN A 46 12.08 -16.63 -23.70
C ASN A 46 12.08 -16.77 -22.17
N SER A 47 13.05 -16.16 -21.49
CA SER A 47 13.23 -16.26 -20.04
C SER A 47 12.51 -15.17 -19.22
N VAL A 48 12.05 -14.08 -19.86
CA VAL A 48 11.49 -12.89 -19.21
C VAL A 48 10.01 -12.71 -19.57
N GLY A 49 9.18 -12.31 -18.59
CA GLY A 49 7.77 -11.95 -18.83
C GLY A 49 7.59 -10.82 -19.86
N THR A 50 6.34 -10.58 -20.29
CA THR A 50 6.04 -9.47 -21.20
C THR A 50 5.60 -8.25 -20.38
N ARG A 51 6.45 -7.22 -20.34
CA ARG A 51 6.17 -5.93 -19.71
C ARG A 51 6.32 -4.79 -20.72
N PHE A 52 5.53 -3.74 -20.57
CA PHE A 52 5.62 -2.51 -21.37
C PHE A 52 5.85 -1.30 -20.46
N VAL A 53 6.74 -0.39 -20.83
CA VAL A 53 7.08 0.81 -20.05
C VAL A 53 6.66 2.07 -20.81
N ALA A 54 5.96 2.96 -20.10
CA ALA A 54 5.64 4.30 -20.55
C ALA A 54 6.12 5.33 -19.52
N PRO A 55 6.25 6.63 -19.90
CA PRO A 55 6.36 7.69 -18.92
C PRO A 55 5.15 7.69 -17.98
N GLY A 56 5.34 8.05 -16.71
CA GLY A 56 4.24 8.15 -15.75
C GLY A 56 3.12 9.08 -16.24
N LEU A 57 1.88 8.75 -15.88
CA LEU A 57 0.71 9.54 -16.24
C LEU A 57 0.71 10.88 -15.52
N CYS A 58 -0.03 11.83 -16.09
CA CYS A 58 -0.18 13.17 -15.53
C CYS A 58 -1.63 13.64 -15.62
N HIS A 59 -2.14 14.20 -14.53
CA HIS A 59 -3.37 15.01 -14.54
C HIS A 59 -3.00 16.48 -14.81
N PRO A 60 -3.13 17.00 -16.05
CA PRO A 60 -2.85 18.41 -16.30
C PRO A 60 -3.90 19.34 -15.68
N HIS A 61 -5.05 18.78 -15.28
CA HIS A 61 -6.18 19.52 -14.77
C HIS A 61 -7.11 18.61 -13.95
N ILE A 62 -7.12 18.76 -12.63
CA ILE A 62 -7.97 17.99 -11.72
C ILE A 62 -8.39 18.84 -10.51
N HIS A 63 -9.66 18.75 -10.08
CA HIS A 63 -10.13 19.41 -8.86
C HIS A 63 -10.01 18.51 -7.62
N LEU A 64 -9.23 18.97 -6.65
CA LEU A 64 -8.95 18.20 -5.43
C LEU A 64 -10.01 18.44 -4.34
N ASP A 65 -10.58 19.64 -4.32
CA ASP A 65 -11.50 20.14 -3.30
C ASP A 65 -12.96 19.69 -3.48
N LYS A 66 -13.39 19.45 -4.73
CA LYS A 66 -14.75 19.01 -5.09
C LYS A 66 -14.82 17.61 -5.70
N CYS A 67 -13.80 16.77 -5.50
CA CYS A 67 -13.86 15.36 -5.89
C CYS A 67 -14.82 14.57 -4.98
N PHE A 68 -15.47 13.54 -5.53
CA PHE A 68 -16.33 12.57 -4.85
C PHE A 68 -17.50 13.13 -4.03
N LEU A 69 -17.95 14.36 -4.28
CA LEU A 69 -19.06 14.95 -3.55
C LEU A 69 -20.33 14.08 -3.63
N LEU A 70 -20.66 13.53 -4.80
CA LEU A 70 -21.86 12.70 -4.96
C LEU A 70 -21.73 11.28 -4.37
N SER A 71 -20.51 10.84 -4.04
CA SER A 71 -20.24 9.52 -3.45
C SER A 71 -20.01 9.57 -1.95
N HIS A 72 -19.73 10.76 -1.41
CA HIS A 72 -19.39 10.91 -0.01
C HIS A 72 -20.64 10.99 0.88
N PRO A 73 -20.76 10.18 1.96
CA PRO A 73 -21.98 10.08 2.77
C PRO A 73 -22.53 11.41 3.29
N LYS A 74 -21.64 12.35 3.64
CA LYS A 74 -21.98 13.71 4.11
C LYS A 74 -22.85 14.51 3.14
N TYR A 75 -22.73 14.27 1.84
CA TYR A 75 -23.44 15.02 0.79
C TYR A 75 -24.47 14.15 0.06
N SER A 76 -24.86 13.02 0.65
CA SER A 76 -25.82 12.08 0.05
C SER A 76 -27.20 12.69 -0.25
N ASP A 77 -27.52 13.81 0.39
CA ASP A 77 -28.70 14.64 0.14
C ASP A 77 -28.62 15.46 -1.16
N LEU A 78 -27.42 15.74 -1.67
CA LEU A 78 -27.20 16.47 -2.91
C LEU A 78 -27.26 15.53 -4.11
N GLN A 79 -28.41 15.48 -4.77
CA GLN A 79 -28.64 14.63 -5.93
C GLN A 79 -28.98 15.46 -7.16
N THR A 80 -28.28 15.19 -8.25
CA THR A 80 -28.53 15.80 -9.56
C THR A 80 -29.87 15.34 -10.12
N LYS A 81 -30.74 16.28 -10.54
CA LYS A 81 -32.06 15.98 -11.13
C LYS A 81 -32.15 16.38 -12.59
N ARG A 82 -31.71 17.58 -12.96
CA ARG A 82 -31.72 18.10 -14.35
C ARG A 82 -30.41 17.85 -15.09
N GLY A 83 -29.28 17.86 -14.36
CA GLY A 83 -27.93 17.69 -14.87
C GLY A 83 -27.41 18.86 -15.70
N ASP A 84 -27.97 20.06 -15.54
CA ASP A 84 -27.51 21.27 -16.23
C ASP A 84 -26.48 22.06 -15.40
N PHE A 85 -25.80 23.00 -16.06
CA PHE A 85 -24.77 23.84 -15.44
C PHE A 85 -25.28 24.63 -14.23
N ALA A 86 -26.50 25.18 -14.30
CA ALA A 86 -27.08 25.97 -13.22
C ALA A 86 -27.36 25.12 -11.97
N GLU A 87 -27.86 23.90 -12.16
CA GLU A 87 -28.03 22.94 -11.07
C GLU A 87 -26.67 22.51 -10.51
N ALA A 88 -25.67 22.24 -11.36
CA ALA A 88 -24.33 21.87 -10.91
C ALA A 88 -23.70 22.95 -10.03
N MET A 89 -23.85 24.22 -10.42
CA MET A 89 -23.36 25.35 -9.62
C MET A 89 -24.08 25.47 -8.28
N LYS A 90 -25.40 25.30 -8.28
CA LYS A 90 -26.20 25.31 -7.05
C LYS A 90 -25.77 24.20 -6.09
N LEU A 91 -25.72 22.96 -6.55
CA LEU A 91 -25.35 21.80 -5.71
C LEU A 91 -23.92 21.93 -5.18
N THR A 92 -22.99 22.40 -6.01
CA THR A 92 -21.60 22.63 -5.59
C THR A 92 -21.53 23.72 -4.52
N SER A 93 -22.30 24.81 -4.66
CA SER A 93 -22.38 25.88 -3.65
C SER A 93 -22.95 25.37 -2.31
N GLU A 94 -23.99 24.54 -2.36
CA GLU A 94 -24.57 23.90 -1.17
C GLU A 94 -23.59 22.91 -0.50
N ALA A 95 -22.74 22.25 -1.28
CA ALA A 95 -21.66 21.41 -0.76
C ALA A 95 -20.55 22.27 -0.11
N LYS A 96 -20.07 23.31 -0.81
CA LYS A 96 -19.01 24.24 -0.35
C LYS A 96 -19.32 24.87 1.00
N ALA A 97 -20.55 25.30 1.20
CA ALA A 97 -21.01 25.88 2.47
C ALA A 97 -20.86 24.91 3.67
N ARG A 98 -20.71 23.60 3.41
CA ARG A 98 -20.57 22.55 4.40
C ARG A 98 -19.15 21.96 4.44
N PHE A 99 -18.18 22.48 3.70
CA PHE A 99 -16.81 21.95 3.68
C PHE A 99 -16.11 22.12 5.02
N GLU A 100 -15.54 21.03 5.50
CA GLU A 100 -14.69 20.94 6.68
C GLU A 100 -13.33 20.34 6.30
N HIS A 101 -12.30 20.63 7.10
CA HIS A 101 -10.94 20.17 6.80
C HIS A 101 -10.87 18.65 6.63
N ASP A 102 -11.51 17.89 7.52
CA ASP A 102 -11.47 16.42 7.51
C ASP A 102 -12.07 15.83 6.23
N ASP A 103 -13.20 16.38 5.74
CA ASP A 103 -13.82 15.87 4.50
C ASP A 103 -13.00 16.22 3.25
N LEU A 104 -12.31 17.36 3.25
CA LEU A 104 -11.44 17.78 2.17
C LEU A 104 -10.20 16.89 2.11
N MET A 105 -9.63 16.58 3.28
CA MET A 105 -8.50 15.65 3.41
C MET A 105 -8.91 14.23 2.97
N GLU A 106 -10.04 13.72 3.43
CA GLU A 106 -10.52 12.37 3.09
C GLU A 106 -10.74 12.20 1.57
N ARG A 107 -11.52 13.09 0.95
CA ARG A 107 -11.81 13.01 -0.49
C ARG A 107 -10.56 13.25 -1.34
N GLY A 108 -9.76 14.27 -0.98
CA GLY A 108 -8.53 14.58 -1.68
C GLY A 108 -7.49 13.46 -1.58
N GLN A 109 -7.35 12.83 -0.41
CA GLN A 109 -6.50 11.66 -0.20
C GLN A 109 -6.95 10.50 -1.08
N ALA A 110 -8.25 10.18 -1.10
CA ALA A 110 -8.79 9.12 -1.96
C ALA A 110 -8.47 9.38 -3.44
N LEU A 111 -8.62 10.62 -3.91
CA LEU A 111 -8.35 10.99 -5.30
C LEU A 111 -6.88 10.79 -5.66
N ILE A 112 -5.96 11.23 -4.80
CA ILE A 112 -4.52 11.10 -5.03
C ILE A 112 -4.10 9.63 -4.97
N GLU A 113 -4.54 8.88 -3.95
CA GLU A 113 -4.20 7.46 -3.83
C GLU A 113 -4.68 6.64 -5.02
N GLU A 114 -5.92 6.85 -5.48
CA GLU A 114 -6.43 6.19 -6.68
C GLU A 114 -5.65 6.62 -7.93
N SER A 115 -5.37 7.91 -8.09
CA SER A 115 -4.58 8.41 -9.21
C SER A 115 -3.19 7.76 -9.26
N VAL A 116 -2.49 7.68 -8.13
CA VAL A 116 -1.17 7.02 -8.04
C VAL A 116 -1.28 5.54 -8.35
N LYS A 117 -2.34 4.83 -7.89
CA LYS A 117 -2.61 3.43 -8.25
C LYS A 117 -2.80 3.22 -9.76
N PHE A 118 -3.29 4.24 -10.46
CA PHE A 118 -3.45 4.21 -11.90
C PHE A 118 -2.23 4.69 -12.70
N GLY A 119 -1.10 5.01 -12.06
CA GLY A 119 0.12 5.43 -12.79
C GLY A 119 0.40 6.93 -12.77
N VAL A 120 -0.42 7.73 -12.06
CA VAL A 120 -0.21 9.18 -12.00
C VAL A 120 1.00 9.51 -11.13
N THR A 121 1.97 10.18 -11.74
CA THR A 121 3.19 10.68 -11.08
C THR A 121 3.17 12.18 -10.88
N HIS A 122 2.37 12.91 -11.67
CA HIS A 122 2.28 14.37 -11.65
C HIS A 122 0.83 14.83 -11.77
N MET A 123 0.46 15.91 -11.08
CA MET A 123 -0.85 16.53 -11.26
C MET A 123 -0.82 18.03 -11.03
N ARG A 124 -1.67 18.78 -11.74
CA ARG A 124 -2.07 20.15 -11.40
C ARG A 124 -3.43 20.10 -10.72
N ALA A 125 -3.43 20.31 -9.42
CA ALA A 125 -4.58 20.20 -8.54
C ALA A 125 -5.18 21.57 -8.24
N PHE A 126 -6.43 21.79 -8.65
CA PHE A 126 -7.19 23.00 -8.38
C PHE A 126 -7.83 22.93 -6.99
N VAL A 127 -7.73 24.04 -6.27
CA VAL A 127 -8.35 24.26 -4.95
C VAL A 127 -9.00 25.64 -4.93
N GLU A 128 -10.31 25.68 -4.66
CA GLU A 128 -11.08 26.91 -4.64
C GLU A 128 -10.75 27.78 -3.42
N VAL A 129 -10.68 29.09 -3.64
CA VAL A 129 -10.56 30.10 -2.57
C VAL A 129 -11.60 31.17 -2.83
N ASP A 130 -12.51 31.34 -1.88
CA ASP A 130 -13.60 32.30 -1.93
C ASP A 130 -14.11 32.62 -0.51
N PRO A 131 -15.00 33.62 -0.33
CA PRO A 131 -15.53 33.97 0.99
C PRO A 131 -16.30 32.85 1.72
N ALA A 132 -16.85 31.85 1.02
CA ALA A 132 -17.61 30.77 1.65
C ALA A 132 -16.69 29.69 2.25
N VAL A 133 -15.61 29.32 1.55
CA VAL A 133 -14.67 28.30 2.02
C VAL A 133 -13.43 28.87 2.71
N GLY A 134 -13.14 30.16 2.49
CA GLY A 134 -11.94 30.82 2.95
C GLY A 134 -10.68 30.13 2.40
N MET A 135 -9.78 29.72 3.29
CA MET A 135 -8.54 29.01 2.94
C MET A 135 -8.64 27.49 3.09
N LYS A 136 -9.80 26.94 3.49
CA LYS A 136 -9.94 25.53 3.88
C LYS A 136 -9.47 24.56 2.79
N CYS A 137 -9.89 24.78 1.54
CA CYS A 137 -9.50 23.94 0.40
C CYS A 137 -7.99 24.04 0.11
N LEU A 138 -7.43 25.25 0.17
CA LEU A 138 -5.99 25.48 -0.03
C LEU A 138 -5.16 24.81 1.07
N ASP A 139 -5.58 24.92 2.33
CA ASP A 139 -4.89 24.32 3.47
C ASP A 139 -4.87 22.79 3.37
N ALA A 140 -5.99 22.18 2.99
CA ALA A 140 -6.06 20.75 2.72
C ALA A 140 -5.18 20.35 1.52
N GLY A 141 -5.24 21.09 0.41
CA GLY A 141 -4.41 20.81 -0.76
C GLY A 141 -2.91 20.88 -0.49
N LEU A 142 -2.45 21.88 0.29
CA LEU A 142 -1.05 22.00 0.68
C LEU A 142 -0.61 20.89 1.65
N ALA A 143 -1.49 20.47 2.57
CA ALA A 143 -1.24 19.33 3.44
C ALA A 143 -1.08 18.03 2.65
N LEU A 144 -1.97 17.77 1.69
CA LEU A 144 -1.91 16.61 0.79
C LEU A 144 -0.67 16.64 -0.12
N LYS A 145 -0.31 17.81 -0.67
CA LYS A 145 0.95 17.99 -1.43
C LYS A 145 2.16 17.53 -0.61
N LYS A 146 2.22 17.87 0.68
CA LYS A 146 3.29 17.46 1.57
C LYS A 146 3.25 15.94 1.83
N GLN A 147 2.06 15.41 2.15
CA GLN A 147 1.85 13.99 2.47
C GLN A 147 2.26 13.05 1.34
N PHE A 148 1.98 13.41 0.09
CA PHE A 148 2.21 12.55 -1.08
C PHE A 148 3.50 12.88 -1.86
N SER A 149 4.36 13.72 -1.30
CA SER A 149 5.58 14.20 -1.99
C SER A 149 6.57 13.10 -2.40
N ASP A 150 6.55 11.94 -1.74
CA ASP A 150 7.39 10.78 -2.06
C ASP A 150 6.79 9.88 -3.16
N THR A 151 5.56 10.12 -3.60
CA THR A 151 4.84 9.26 -4.57
C THR A 151 4.25 10.01 -5.76
N CYS A 152 3.98 11.31 -5.62
CA CYS A 152 3.42 12.14 -6.69
C CYS A 152 3.81 13.62 -6.53
N TYR A 153 4.16 14.27 -7.65
CA TYR A 153 4.32 15.71 -7.69
C TYR A 153 2.96 16.41 -7.87
N ILE A 154 2.53 17.16 -6.85
CA ILE A 154 1.25 17.88 -6.86
C ILE A 154 1.50 19.38 -7.01
N GLN A 155 1.19 19.95 -8.17
CA GLN A 155 1.24 21.39 -8.45
C GLN A 155 -0.09 22.03 -8.02
N ILE A 156 -0.06 22.88 -6.97
CA ILE A 156 -1.29 23.49 -6.43
C ILE A 156 -1.66 24.75 -7.21
N CYS A 157 -2.91 24.75 -7.71
CA CYS A 157 -3.56 25.86 -8.37
C CYS A 157 -4.62 26.49 -7.47
N VAL A 158 -4.36 27.70 -6.97
CA VAL A 158 -5.38 28.51 -6.29
C VAL A 158 -6.38 28.97 -7.35
N PHE A 159 -7.65 28.66 -7.13
CA PHE A 159 -8.66 28.80 -8.17
C PHE A 159 -9.84 29.68 -7.75
N ALA A 160 -10.14 30.69 -8.58
CA ALA A 160 -11.34 31.51 -8.47
C ALA A 160 -12.47 30.91 -9.34
N GLN A 161 -13.33 30.11 -8.71
CA GLN A 161 -14.52 29.53 -9.35
C GLN A 161 -15.69 30.52 -9.44
N ASP A 162 -15.85 31.35 -8.40
CA ASP A 162 -16.90 32.38 -8.30
C ASP A 162 -16.39 33.73 -8.88
N PRO A 163 -17.30 34.67 -9.22
CA PRO A 163 -16.90 35.94 -9.82
C PRO A 163 -15.97 36.75 -8.93
N ILE A 164 -14.92 37.32 -9.53
CA ILE A 164 -13.94 38.15 -8.83
C ILE A 164 -14.44 39.58 -8.71
N PHE A 165 -15.14 40.12 -9.72
CA PHE A 165 -15.51 41.54 -9.77
C PHE A 165 -17.02 41.77 -9.69
N SER A 166 -17.84 40.91 -10.30
CA SER A 166 -19.31 41.01 -10.20
C SER A 166 -19.90 40.34 -8.95
N GLY A 167 -19.05 39.99 -7.98
CA GLY A 167 -19.46 39.43 -6.69
C GLY A 167 -20.05 40.47 -5.73
N LYS A 168 -20.42 40.02 -4.52
CA LYS A 168 -20.89 40.91 -3.45
C LYS A 168 -19.84 41.98 -3.13
N ASN A 169 -20.29 43.20 -2.85
CA ASN A 169 -19.43 44.36 -2.54
C ASN A 169 -18.32 44.60 -3.57
N GLY A 170 -18.58 44.33 -4.86
CA GLY A 170 -17.58 44.50 -5.92
C GLY A 170 -16.37 43.55 -5.81
N GLY A 171 -16.51 42.47 -5.03
CA GLY A 171 -15.49 41.42 -4.89
C GLY A 171 -14.29 41.77 -4.02
N GLU A 172 -14.35 42.82 -3.20
CA GLU A 172 -13.21 43.26 -2.37
C GLU A 172 -12.65 42.14 -1.48
N GLU A 173 -13.52 41.39 -0.80
CA GLU A 173 -13.12 40.26 0.05
C GLU A 173 -12.48 39.13 -0.78
N MET A 174 -13.06 38.80 -1.94
CA MET A 174 -12.53 37.79 -2.86
C MET A 174 -11.12 38.16 -3.33
N LEU A 175 -10.90 39.41 -3.73
CA LEU A 175 -9.59 39.93 -4.15
C LEU A 175 -8.55 39.82 -3.04
N GLN A 176 -8.91 40.16 -1.80
CA GLN A 176 -8.02 40.06 -0.64
C GLN A 176 -7.64 38.60 -0.33
N LEU A 177 -8.62 37.70 -0.34
CA LEU A 177 -8.42 36.26 -0.12
C LEU A 177 -7.52 35.67 -1.20
N LEU A 178 -7.85 35.86 -2.48
CA LEU A 178 -7.09 35.32 -3.60
C LEU A 178 -5.66 35.86 -3.66
N ASN A 179 -5.43 37.16 -3.42
CA ASN A 179 -4.07 37.71 -3.36
C ASN A 179 -3.26 37.12 -2.19
N SER A 180 -3.90 36.84 -1.05
CA SER A 180 -3.25 36.20 0.09
C SER A 180 -2.94 34.72 -0.19
N ALA A 181 -3.86 34.01 -0.83
CA ALA A 181 -3.69 32.62 -1.24
C ALA A 181 -2.55 32.47 -2.27
N ALA A 182 -2.51 33.34 -3.29
CA ALA A 182 -1.46 33.35 -4.31
C ALA A 182 -0.05 33.59 -3.72
N ALA A 183 0.06 34.27 -2.58
CA ALA A 183 1.33 34.51 -1.90
C ALA A 183 1.81 33.33 -1.03
N LYS A 184 0.99 32.29 -0.86
CA LYS A 184 1.27 31.20 0.07
C LYS A 184 2.33 30.24 -0.48
N ALA A 185 3.29 29.87 0.36
CA ALA A 185 4.31 28.90 -0.02
C ALA A 185 3.69 27.56 -0.44
N GLY A 186 4.15 27.01 -1.57
CA GLY A 186 3.62 25.77 -2.15
C GLY A 186 2.54 25.97 -3.21
N VAL A 187 2.02 27.19 -3.38
CA VAL A 187 1.19 27.56 -4.53
C VAL A 187 2.10 27.85 -5.72
N GLU A 188 1.74 27.29 -6.88
CA GLU A 188 2.56 27.37 -8.11
C GLU A 188 1.77 27.89 -9.32
N VAL A 189 0.44 27.93 -9.21
CA VAL A 189 -0.47 28.31 -10.29
C VAL A 189 -1.58 29.16 -9.72
N PHE A 190 -1.97 30.19 -10.47
CA PHE A 190 -3.19 30.95 -10.24
C PHE A 190 -4.18 30.64 -11.35
N GLY A 191 -5.40 30.30 -10.97
CA GLY A 191 -6.46 30.01 -11.92
C GLY A 191 -7.71 30.85 -11.69
N SER A 192 -8.45 31.10 -12.77
CA SER A 192 -9.66 31.91 -12.74
C SER A 192 -10.66 31.48 -13.80
N THR A 193 -11.91 31.89 -13.61
CA THR A 193 -13.07 31.56 -14.45
C THR A 193 -13.71 32.83 -15.02
N PRO A 194 -13.18 33.49 -16.06
CA PRO A 194 -13.72 34.78 -16.51
C PRO A 194 -15.19 34.73 -16.93
N TYR A 195 -15.69 33.62 -17.47
CA TYR A 195 -17.06 33.52 -17.97
C TYR A 195 -18.15 33.55 -16.88
N VAL A 196 -17.81 33.47 -15.59
CA VAL A 196 -18.80 33.61 -14.52
C VAL A 196 -19.12 35.07 -14.18
N GLU A 197 -18.32 36.02 -14.67
CA GLU A 197 -18.62 37.45 -14.49
C GLU A 197 -19.85 37.86 -15.30
N ASP A 198 -20.64 38.79 -14.76
CA ASP A 198 -21.92 39.24 -15.33
C ASP A 198 -21.82 40.01 -16.65
N THR A 199 -20.67 40.63 -16.93
CA THR A 199 -20.43 41.46 -18.12
C THR A 199 -19.09 41.17 -18.76
N LYS A 200 -19.02 41.32 -20.09
CA LYS A 200 -17.77 41.17 -20.87
C LYS A 200 -16.64 42.07 -20.36
N GLU A 201 -16.95 43.26 -19.82
CA GLU A 201 -15.92 44.13 -19.25
C GLU A 201 -15.37 43.56 -17.93
N HIS A 202 -16.21 43.01 -17.06
CA HIS A 202 -15.74 42.30 -15.87
C HIS A 202 -14.96 41.02 -16.23
N GLN A 203 -15.31 40.29 -17.30
CA GLN A 203 -14.49 39.17 -17.79
C GLN A 203 -13.08 39.64 -18.19
N LYS A 204 -12.97 40.76 -18.91
CA LYS A 204 -11.68 41.38 -19.24
C LYS A 204 -10.93 41.81 -17.99
N GLN A 205 -11.62 42.43 -17.03
CA GLN A 205 -11.03 42.84 -15.75
C GLN A 205 -10.48 41.65 -14.96
N ASN A 206 -11.20 40.53 -14.97
CA ASN A 206 -10.78 39.25 -14.40
C ASN A 206 -9.46 38.78 -15.03
N ILE A 207 -9.40 38.68 -16.37
CA ILE A 207 -8.19 38.29 -17.10
C ILE A 207 -7.01 39.21 -16.78
N ARG A 208 -7.24 40.53 -16.80
CA ARG A 208 -6.22 41.54 -16.45
C ARG A 208 -5.67 41.31 -15.05
N TRP A 209 -6.54 41.17 -14.07
CA TRP A 209 -6.15 41.01 -12.68
C TRP A 209 -5.46 39.68 -12.40
N ALA A 210 -5.99 38.57 -12.91
CA ALA A 210 -5.38 37.25 -12.78
C ALA A 210 -3.94 37.25 -13.36
N THR A 211 -3.75 37.87 -14.53
CA THR A 211 -2.42 38.00 -15.14
C THR A 211 -1.45 38.78 -14.25
N MET A 212 -1.88 39.93 -13.71
CA MET A 212 -1.06 40.74 -12.81
C MET A 212 -0.70 39.99 -11.50
N ILE A 213 -1.65 39.26 -10.92
CA ILE A 213 -1.42 38.50 -9.68
C ILE A 213 -0.43 37.36 -9.90
N ALA A 214 -0.60 36.60 -10.99
CA ALA A 214 0.32 35.51 -11.30
C ALA A 214 1.73 36.04 -11.57
N GLN A 215 1.86 37.16 -12.29
CA GLN A 215 3.18 37.76 -12.53
C GLN A 215 3.82 38.28 -11.23
N LYS A 216 3.04 38.98 -10.39
CA LYS A 216 3.50 39.50 -9.09
C LYS A 216 4.08 38.40 -8.20
N HIS A 217 3.44 37.24 -8.15
CA HIS A 217 3.85 36.10 -7.31
C HIS A 217 4.66 35.03 -8.07
N ARG A 218 4.99 35.28 -9.35
CA ARG A 218 5.73 34.35 -10.22
C ARG A 218 5.06 32.96 -10.32
N LEU A 219 3.75 32.94 -10.54
CA LEU A 219 2.93 31.74 -10.71
C LEU A 219 2.68 31.44 -12.20
N ASN A 220 2.39 30.19 -12.52
CA ASN A 220 1.76 29.86 -13.80
C ASN A 220 0.30 30.34 -13.82
N LEU A 221 -0.29 30.44 -15.01
CA LEU A 221 -1.70 30.79 -15.20
C LEU A 221 -2.50 29.61 -15.76
N ASP A 222 -3.73 29.47 -15.29
CA ASP A 222 -4.69 28.48 -15.79
C ASP A 222 -6.12 29.03 -15.81
N PHE A 223 -6.64 29.31 -17.01
CA PHE A 223 -7.98 29.86 -17.17
C PHE A 223 -8.98 28.77 -17.53
N HIS A 224 -10.08 28.73 -16.80
CA HIS A 224 -11.32 28.14 -17.31
C HIS A 224 -11.97 29.19 -18.23
N LEU A 225 -11.98 28.95 -19.55
CA LEU A 225 -12.37 29.97 -20.52
C LEU A 225 -13.40 29.47 -21.52
N ASP A 226 -14.26 30.39 -21.96
CA ASP A 226 -15.25 30.21 -23.04
C ASP A 226 -16.07 28.90 -22.97
N TYR A 227 -16.73 28.67 -21.83
CA TYR A 227 -17.51 27.47 -21.53
C TYR A 227 -18.94 27.49 -22.09
N ASN A 228 -19.07 27.59 -23.41
CA ASN A 228 -20.33 27.50 -24.15
C ASN A 228 -20.09 26.99 -25.59
N LEU A 229 -21.11 27.03 -26.45
CA LEU A 229 -21.05 26.67 -27.88
C LEU A 229 -21.63 27.75 -28.80
N ASP A 230 -21.88 28.96 -28.29
CA ASP A 230 -22.59 30.01 -29.02
C ASP A 230 -21.66 30.70 -30.02
N SER A 231 -21.78 30.38 -31.32
CA SER A 231 -20.95 30.94 -32.39
C SER A 231 -21.07 32.46 -32.55
N GLU A 232 -22.11 33.09 -32.02
CA GLU A 232 -22.27 34.55 -32.06
C GLU A 232 -21.50 35.24 -30.93
N GLU A 233 -21.19 34.52 -29.84
CA GLU A 233 -20.42 35.07 -28.74
C GLU A 233 -18.93 35.09 -29.10
N SER A 234 -18.26 36.23 -28.88
CA SER A 234 -16.81 36.33 -29.07
C SER A 234 -16.04 35.63 -27.96
N SER A 235 -15.00 34.89 -28.37
CA SER A 235 -14.03 34.24 -27.47
C SER A 235 -13.20 35.27 -26.71
N MET A 236 -12.82 34.93 -25.47
CA MET A 236 -11.92 35.72 -24.64
C MET A 236 -10.43 35.41 -24.86
N VAL A 237 -10.07 34.42 -25.68
CA VAL A 237 -8.67 34.07 -25.96
C VAL A 237 -7.87 35.26 -26.50
N PRO A 238 -8.38 36.08 -27.45
CA PRO A 238 -7.68 37.28 -27.91
C PRO A 238 -7.41 38.29 -26.79
N CYS A 239 -8.33 38.42 -25.81
CA CYS A 239 -8.12 39.29 -24.65
C CYS A 239 -6.98 38.78 -23.75
N VAL A 240 -6.86 37.46 -23.57
CA VAL A 240 -5.72 36.87 -22.86
C VAL A 240 -4.42 37.22 -23.59
N LEU A 241 -4.36 37.00 -24.90
CA LEU A 241 -3.18 37.32 -25.71
C LEU A 241 -2.78 38.80 -25.67
N GLU A 242 -3.75 39.69 -25.78
CA GLU A 242 -3.54 41.14 -25.65
C GLU A 242 -2.94 41.48 -24.28
N GLN A 243 -3.50 40.90 -23.21
CA GLN A 243 -3.03 41.16 -21.86
C GLN A 243 -1.63 40.59 -21.62
N LEU A 244 -1.32 39.37 -22.08
CA LEU A 244 0.03 38.80 -21.98
C LEU A 244 1.07 39.66 -22.71
N ARG A 245 0.70 40.25 -23.86
CA ARG A 245 1.57 41.18 -24.60
C ARG A 245 1.78 42.47 -23.82
N LYS A 246 0.72 43.03 -23.25
CA LYS A 246 0.76 44.27 -22.45
C LYS A 246 1.64 44.12 -21.22
N GLU A 247 1.51 43.00 -20.50
CA GLU A 247 2.26 42.71 -19.28
C GLU A 247 3.66 42.14 -19.52
N GLN A 248 4.07 41.98 -20.80
CA GLN A 248 5.35 41.39 -21.20
C GLN A 248 5.58 40.03 -20.52
N TRP A 249 4.60 39.14 -20.68
CA TRP A 249 4.62 37.83 -20.02
C TRP A 249 5.93 37.09 -20.26
N PRO A 250 6.55 36.47 -19.23
CA PRO A 250 7.84 35.80 -19.35
C PRO A 250 7.71 34.52 -20.20
N SER A 251 7.85 34.70 -21.52
CA SER A 251 7.62 33.70 -22.55
C SER A 251 8.89 32.95 -22.99
N THR A 252 10.07 33.32 -22.47
CA THR A 252 11.33 32.68 -22.84
C THR A 252 11.43 31.28 -22.23
N LEU A 253 10.97 30.28 -22.99
CA LEU A 253 11.00 28.86 -22.64
C LEU A 253 12.41 28.42 -22.20
N GLY A 254 12.48 27.67 -21.11
CA GLY A 254 13.73 27.11 -20.56
C GLY A 254 14.51 28.03 -19.63
N THR A 255 14.01 29.24 -19.38
CA THR A 255 14.51 30.09 -18.28
C THR A 255 13.79 29.75 -16.97
N SER A 256 14.45 29.96 -15.83
CA SER A 256 13.83 29.79 -14.50
C SER A 256 12.60 30.67 -14.29
N ASP A 257 12.48 31.74 -15.08
CA ASP A 257 11.41 32.73 -15.00
C ASP A 257 10.25 32.44 -15.95
N SER A 258 10.38 31.45 -16.85
CA SER A 258 9.31 31.04 -17.77
C SER A 258 8.07 30.59 -17.01
N ARG A 259 6.89 31.07 -17.41
CA ARG A 259 5.60 30.66 -16.84
C ARG A 259 4.61 30.27 -17.92
N THR A 260 3.95 29.13 -17.75
CA THR A 260 2.96 28.63 -18.71
C THR A 260 1.62 29.32 -18.52
N VAL A 261 0.87 29.48 -19.61
CA VAL A 261 -0.53 29.88 -19.59
C VAL A 261 -1.36 28.73 -20.16
N VAL A 262 -2.25 28.16 -19.36
CA VAL A 262 -3.15 27.10 -19.78
C VAL A 262 -4.54 27.65 -19.99
N LEU A 263 -5.18 27.24 -21.08
CA LEU A 263 -6.56 27.53 -21.43
C LEU A 263 -7.33 26.20 -21.37
N GLY A 264 -8.04 26.00 -20.26
CA GLY A 264 -8.91 24.85 -20.05
C GLY A 264 -10.28 25.05 -20.67
N HIS A 265 -10.90 23.94 -21.09
CA HIS A 265 -12.18 23.90 -21.78
C HIS A 265 -12.17 24.55 -23.18
N CYS A 266 -12.30 25.87 -23.27
CA CYS A 266 -12.46 26.62 -24.52
C CYS A 266 -13.46 25.98 -25.49
N THR A 267 -14.58 25.47 -24.97
CA THR A 267 -15.56 24.71 -25.76
C THR A 267 -16.18 25.56 -26.87
N ARG A 268 -16.23 26.87 -26.70
CA ARG A 268 -16.66 27.84 -27.71
C ARG A 268 -15.81 27.79 -28.99
N LEU A 269 -14.57 27.32 -28.91
CA LEU A 269 -13.70 27.17 -30.07
C LEU A 269 -14.00 25.88 -30.86
N THR A 270 -14.82 24.96 -30.33
CA THR A 270 -15.22 23.73 -31.04
C THR A 270 -15.79 24.01 -32.45
N PRO A 271 -16.67 25.00 -32.67
CA PRO A 271 -17.17 25.36 -34.00
C PRO A 271 -16.21 26.20 -34.87
N PHE A 272 -14.97 26.47 -34.45
CA PHE A 272 -14.03 27.24 -35.28
C PHE A 272 -13.76 26.54 -36.61
N SER A 273 -13.72 27.34 -37.67
CA SER A 273 -13.23 26.98 -38.99
C SER A 273 -11.70 26.83 -39.01
N ASP A 274 -11.17 26.15 -40.04
CA ASP A 274 -9.73 26.00 -40.24
C ASP A 274 -9.00 27.36 -40.32
N SER A 275 -9.61 28.38 -40.94
CA SER A 275 -9.04 29.73 -40.99
C SER A 275 -8.94 30.38 -39.61
N GLU A 276 -9.98 30.25 -38.78
CA GLU A 276 -9.97 30.81 -37.43
C GLU A 276 -8.92 30.15 -36.54
N TRP A 277 -8.70 28.84 -36.67
CA TRP A 277 -7.63 28.13 -35.97
C TRP A 277 -6.23 28.57 -36.42
N LEU A 278 -6.02 28.76 -37.73
CA LEU A 278 -4.75 29.23 -38.28
C LEU A 278 -4.44 30.67 -37.86
N ASP A 279 -5.45 31.54 -37.86
CA ASP A 279 -5.33 32.91 -37.38
C ASP A 279 -5.01 32.94 -35.89
N LEU A 280 -5.71 32.14 -35.08
CA LEU A 280 -5.42 32.00 -33.65
C LEU A 280 -4.00 31.49 -33.40
N ARG A 281 -3.53 30.49 -34.16
CA ARG A 281 -2.15 30.00 -34.07
C ARG A 281 -1.14 31.12 -34.35
N LYS A 282 -1.40 31.96 -35.35
CA LYS A 282 -0.54 33.10 -35.69
C LYS A 282 -0.54 34.15 -34.60
N GLU A 283 -1.69 34.45 -34.01
CA GLU A 283 -1.82 35.41 -32.90
C GLU A 283 -1.12 34.95 -31.62
N ILE A 284 -1.17 33.65 -31.32
CA ILE A 284 -0.43 33.05 -30.19
C ILE A 284 1.08 33.25 -30.35
N GLY A 285 1.61 33.14 -31.57
CA GLY A 285 3.04 33.33 -31.84
C GLY A 285 3.92 32.41 -30.99
N ASP A 286 4.77 33.02 -30.16
CA ASP A 286 5.71 32.36 -29.24
C ASP A 286 5.26 32.39 -27.77
N PHE A 287 4.03 32.85 -27.47
CA PHE A 287 3.53 32.78 -26.10
C PHE A 287 3.43 31.33 -25.64
N PRO A 288 3.73 31.03 -24.35
CA PRO A 288 3.68 29.69 -23.79
C PRO A 288 2.23 29.27 -23.47
N ILE A 289 1.34 29.39 -24.45
CA ILE A 289 -0.07 29.02 -24.36
C ILE A 289 -0.24 27.53 -24.67
N SER A 290 -1.00 26.86 -23.82
CA SER A 290 -1.40 25.47 -24.00
C SER A 290 -2.90 25.29 -23.81
N PHE A 291 -3.50 24.39 -24.58
CA PHE A 291 -4.91 24.03 -24.44
C PHE A 291 -5.06 22.71 -23.69
N VAL A 292 -6.01 22.64 -22.75
CA VAL A 292 -6.36 21.38 -22.09
C VAL A 292 -7.84 21.10 -22.35
N GLY A 293 -8.11 20.08 -23.18
CA GLY A 293 -9.46 19.58 -23.42
C GLY A 293 -9.91 18.67 -22.29
N LEU A 294 -11.18 18.79 -21.87
CA LEU A 294 -11.71 18.13 -20.68
C LEU A 294 -12.93 17.28 -21.05
N PRO A 295 -12.76 16.26 -21.92
CA PRO A 295 -13.84 15.64 -22.68
C PRO A 295 -14.92 15.00 -21.81
N THR A 296 -14.59 14.47 -20.62
CA THR A 296 -15.56 13.90 -19.69
C THR A 296 -16.57 14.94 -19.18
N SER A 297 -16.07 16.12 -18.78
CA SER A 297 -16.91 17.24 -18.36
C SER A 297 -17.59 17.93 -19.53
N ASP A 298 -16.85 18.15 -20.62
CA ASP A 298 -17.32 18.85 -21.80
C ASP A 298 -18.47 18.09 -22.49
N LEU A 299 -18.35 16.78 -22.69
CA LEU A 299 -19.42 15.97 -23.27
C LEU A 299 -20.68 15.93 -22.41
N PHE A 300 -20.53 16.05 -21.08
CA PHE A 300 -21.68 16.04 -20.18
C PHE A 300 -22.43 17.38 -20.17
N MET A 301 -21.68 18.49 -20.26
CA MET A 301 -22.23 19.85 -20.14
C MET A 301 -22.60 20.49 -21.48
N MET A 302 -21.91 20.16 -22.56
CA MET A 302 -22.11 20.76 -23.87
C MET A 302 -23.04 19.93 -24.75
N GLY A 303 -23.57 20.55 -25.81
CA GLY A 303 -24.42 19.86 -26.80
C GLY A 303 -25.77 19.37 -26.25
N ARG A 304 -26.19 19.84 -25.07
CA ARG A 304 -27.47 19.48 -24.44
C ARG A 304 -28.65 20.03 -25.26
N PRO A 305 -29.75 19.27 -25.40
CA PRO A 305 -30.93 19.75 -26.11
C PRO A 305 -31.54 20.95 -25.39
N LYS A 306 -31.98 21.95 -26.16
CA LYS A 306 -32.80 23.04 -25.61
C LYS A 306 -34.18 22.48 -25.27
N GLU A 307 -34.75 22.89 -24.14
CA GLU A 307 -36.11 22.49 -23.76
C GLU A 307 -37.09 22.83 -24.88
N GLY A 308 -37.86 21.83 -25.33
CA GLY A 308 -38.84 21.99 -26.41
C GLY A 308 -38.29 21.95 -27.84
N SER A 309 -36.99 21.69 -28.05
CA SER A 309 -36.47 21.44 -29.40
C SER A 309 -36.63 19.97 -29.79
N ASP A 310 -37.17 19.70 -30.98
CA ASP A 310 -37.02 18.40 -31.63
C ASP A 310 -35.51 18.12 -31.76
N SER A 311 -35.08 16.91 -31.43
CA SER A 311 -33.68 16.56 -31.28
C SER A 311 -32.92 16.66 -32.61
N GLY A 312 -32.37 17.83 -32.90
CA GLY A 312 -31.49 18.11 -34.04
C GLY A 312 -30.05 17.65 -33.83
N GLU A 313 -29.21 18.00 -34.80
CA GLU A 313 -27.75 17.79 -34.80
C GLU A 313 -27.12 18.30 -33.50
N ARG A 314 -26.27 17.47 -32.87
CA ARG A 314 -25.56 17.80 -31.62
C ARG A 314 -24.07 17.72 -31.83
N VAL A 315 -23.38 18.82 -31.55
CA VAL A 315 -21.91 18.84 -31.50
C VAL A 315 -21.44 18.16 -30.22
N ARG A 316 -20.30 17.44 -30.30
CA ARG A 316 -19.67 16.80 -29.12
C ARG A 316 -19.27 17.83 -28.05
N GLY A 317 -18.91 19.05 -28.48
CA GLY A 317 -18.70 20.19 -27.59
C GLY A 317 -17.42 20.12 -26.74
N THR A 318 -16.40 19.39 -27.20
CA THR A 318 -15.03 19.37 -26.64
C THR A 318 -14.03 19.76 -27.72
N LEU A 319 -12.91 20.37 -27.32
CA LEU A 319 -11.80 20.65 -28.24
C LEU A 319 -11.30 19.38 -28.94
N GLN A 320 -11.02 19.48 -30.24
CA GLN A 320 -10.47 18.40 -31.07
C GLN A 320 -8.96 18.28 -30.88
N ILE A 321 -8.51 17.84 -29.69
CA ILE A 321 -7.10 17.90 -29.28
C ILE A 321 -6.12 17.30 -30.30
N PRO A 322 -6.36 16.09 -30.88
CA PRO A 322 -5.47 15.57 -31.93
C PRO A 322 -5.34 16.49 -33.15
N GLN A 323 -6.43 17.12 -33.58
CA GLN A 323 -6.44 18.05 -34.71
C GLN A 323 -5.68 19.34 -34.38
N LEU A 324 -5.91 19.92 -33.19
CA LEU A 324 -5.19 21.09 -32.70
C LEU A 324 -3.66 20.89 -32.76
N ILE A 325 -3.20 19.69 -32.39
CA ILE A 325 -1.78 19.35 -32.40
C ILE A 325 -1.29 19.09 -33.83
N LYS A 326 -1.98 18.23 -34.60
CA LYS A 326 -1.49 17.74 -35.90
C LYS A 326 -1.61 18.78 -37.01
N GLN A 327 -2.74 19.49 -37.07
CA GLN A 327 -3.07 20.39 -38.18
C GLN A 327 -2.62 21.82 -37.90
N TYR A 328 -2.78 22.29 -36.66
CA TYR A 328 -2.52 23.69 -36.31
C TYR A 328 -1.23 23.90 -35.51
N GLY A 329 -0.56 22.82 -35.09
CA GLY A 329 0.70 22.91 -34.36
C GLY A 329 0.57 23.59 -33.00
N LEU A 330 -0.60 23.52 -32.37
CA LEU A 330 -0.86 24.07 -31.04
C LEU A 330 -0.39 23.09 -29.96
N ASN A 331 0.06 23.63 -28.82
CA ASN A 331 0.39 22.79 -27.66
C ASN A 331 -0.91 22.43 -26.94
N ALA A 332 -1.19 21.14 -26.79
CA ALA A 332 -2.42 20.68 -26.17
C ALA A 332 -2.30 19.31 -25.50
N ALA A 333 -3.19 19.06 -24.54
CA ALA A 333 -3.32 17.81 -23.80
C ALA A 333 -4.78 17.55 -23.43
N ILE A 334 -5.04 16.40 -22.78
CA ILE A 334 -6.37 16.01 -22.32
C ILE A 334 -6.31 15.83 -20.79
N GLY A 335 -7.34 16.27 -20.07
CA GLY A 335 -7.44 16.13 -18.60
C GLY A 335 -8.79 15.60 -18.12
N THR A 336 -8.82 15.06 -16.90
CA THR A 336 -10.04 14.48 -16.29
C THR A 336 -10.99 15.55 -15.78
N ASN A 337 -10.47 16.68 -15.29
CA ASN A 337 -11.21 17.75 -14.64
C ASN A 337 -11.88 17.34 -13.32
N ASN A 338 -13.04 16.68 -13.42
CA ASN A 338 -13.92 16.37 -12.31
C ASN A 338 -14.05 14.86 -12.12
N VAL A 339 -14.16 14.43 -10.87
CA VAL A 339 -14.46 13.03 -10.50
C VAL A 339 -15.60 13.03 -9.49
N GLY A 340 -16.78 12.55 -9.90
CA GLY A 340 -17.89 12.26 -9.00
C GLY A 340 -18.54 13.50 -8.35
N ASN A 341 -18.75 14.57 -9.12
CA ASN A 341 -19.42 15.79 -8.65
C ASN A 341 -20.52 16.26 -9.62
N ALA A 342 -21.22 17.33 -9.28
CA ALA A 342 -22.38 17.76 -10.09
C ALA A 342 -21.99 18.24 -11.50
N PHE A 343 -20.73 18.64 -11.73
CA PHE A 343 -20.23 18.99 -13.06
C PHE A 343 -19.87 17.77 -13.91
N THR A 344 -19.52 16.66 -13.28
CA THR A 344 -19.30 15.38 -13.96
C THR A 344 -19.63 14.27 -12.96
N PRO A 345 -20.87 13.75 -12.98
CA PRO A 345 -21.33 12.80 -11.97
C PRO A 345 -20.62 11.45 -12.01
N HIS A 346 -20.02 11.13 -13.15
CA HIS A 346 -19.15 9.97 -13.36
C HIS A 346 -17.69 10.44 -13.44
N GLY A 347 -16.73 9.53 -13.37
CA GLY A 347 -15.33 9.87 -13.53
C GLY A 347 -14.43 8.81 -12.93
N SER A 348 -13.24 8.65 -13.51
CA SER A 348 -12.19 7.79 -13.00
C SER A 348 -10.95 8.63 -12.72
N CYS A 349 -10.20 8.24 -11.69
CA CYS A 349 -8.91 8.82 -11.36
C CYS A 349 -7.80 8.42 -12.36
N ASP A 350 -8.08 7.53 -13.32
CA ASP A 350 -7.16 7.04 -14.35
C ASP A 350 -7.17 7.92 -15.61
N PRO A 351 -6.13 8.73 -15.89
CA PRO A 351 -6.03 9.48 -17.15
C PRO A 351 -6.01 8.59 -18.39
N LEU A 352 -5.55 7.34 -18.29
CA LEU A 352 -5.42 6.46 -19.45
C LEU A 352 -6.78 6.11 -20.08
N ILE A 353 -7.86 6.16 -19.28
CA ILE A 353 -9.22 6.03 -19.78
C ILE A 353 -9.55 7.15 -20.78
N LEU A 354 -9.01 8.36 -20.60
CA LEU A 354 -9.21 9.47 -21.54
C LEU A 354 -8.52 9.20 -22.87
N ALA A 355 -7.35 8.56 -22.86
CA ALA A 355 -6.67 8.17 -24.09
C ALA A 355 -7.51 7.13 -24.87
N GLY A 356 -8.02 6.10 -24.20
CA GLY A 356 -8.90 5.11 -24.81
C GLY A 356 -10.22 5.70 -25.30
N LEU A 357 -10.87 6.55 -24.49
CA LEU A 357 -12.09 7.27 -24.85
C LEU A 357 -11.85 8.22 -26.04
N GLY A 358 -10.68 8.85 -26.10
CA GLY A 358 -10.26 9.75 -27.17
C GLY A 358 -10.26 9.11 -28.55
N VAL A 359 -10.07 7.79 -28.65
CA VAL A 359 -10.21 7.05 -29.93
C VAL A 359 -11.60 7.25 -30.53
N GLY A 360 -12.64 7.11 -29.70
CA GLY A 360 -14.04 7.30 -30.13
C GLY A 360 -14.43 8.77 -30.27
N ILE A 361 -14.03 9.62 -29.31
CA ILE A 361 -14.39 11.05 -29.29
C ILE A 361 -13.76 11.80 -30.46
N TYR A 362 -12.50 11.52 -30.80
CA TYR A 362 -11.76 12.25 -31.82
C TYR A 362 -11.67 11.47 -33.14
N GLN A 363 -12.24 10.26 -33.19
CA GLN A 363 -12.13 9.34 -34.35
C GLN A 363 -10.66 9.06 -34.70
N ALA A 364 -9.82 8.95 -33.67
CA ALA A 364 -8.36 8.88 -33.74
C ALA A 364 -7.90 7.43 -33.49
N GLY A 365 -8.03 6.57 -34.53
CA GLY A 365 -7.84 5.11 -34.42
C GLY A 365 -6.54 4.54 -34.98
N THR A 366 -5.64 5.37 -35.52
CA THR A 366 -4.36 4.89 -36.08
C THR A 366 -3.31 4.60 -35.00
N LYS A 367 -2.19 3.96 -35.37
CA LYS A 367 -1.06 3.76 -34.45
C LYS A 367 -0.47 5.08 -33.97
N ASP A 368 -0.37 6.07 -34.87
CA ASP A 368 0.14 7.39 -34.54
C ASP A 368 -0.84 8.17 -33.65
N ASP A 369 -2.15 7.97 -33.84
CA ASP A 369 -3.17 8.50 -32.94
C ASP A 369 -3.03 7.92 -31.53
N ALA A 370 -2.86 6.60 -31.40
CA ALA A 370 -2.63 6.00 -30.09
C ALA A 370 -1.36 6.56 -29.42
N GLY A 371 -0.28 6.75 -30.20
CA GLY A 371 0.93 7.42 -29.73
C GLY A 371 0.66 8.83 -29.20
N LEU A 372 -0.12 9.63 -29.93
CA LEU A 372 -0.49 10.99 -29.54
C LEU A 372 -1.43 11.03 -28.34
N LEU A 373 -2.43 10.14 -28.27
CA LEU A 373 -3.38 10.06 -27.17
C LEU A 373 -2.67 9.67 -25.87
N LEU A 374 -1.72 8.72 -25.91
CA LEU A 374 -0.89 8.40 -24.75
C LEU A 374 -0.02 9.60 -24.33
N GLN A 375 0.55 10.35 -25.27
CA GLN A 375 1.29 11.58 -24.95
C GLN A 375 0.40 12.61 -24.24
N CYS A 376 -0.83 12.79 -24.70
CA CYS A 376 -1.80 13.74 -24.15
C CYS A 376 -2.16 13.49 -22.68
N VAL A 377 -1.85 12.31 -22.14
CA VAL A 377 -2.05 11.94 -20.72
C VAL A 377 -0.73 11.61 -19.99
N THR A 378 0.42 11.79 -20.66
CA THR A 378 1.77 11.56 -20.11
C THR A 378 2.68 12.78 -20.33
N SER A 379 3.54 12.77 -21.35
CA SER A 379 4.57 13.78 -21.57
C SER A 379 4.03 15.13 -22.03
N ARG A 380 3.00 15.15 -22.90
CA ARG A 380 2.32 16.42 -23.27
C ARG A 380 1.55 16.98 -22.09
N ALA A 381 0.84 16.15 -21.33
CA ALA A 381 0.17 16.57 -20.11
C ALA A 381 1.14 17.24 -19.11
N ARG A 382 2.35 16.69 -18.92
CA ARG A 382 3.40 17.35 -18.11
C ARG A 382 3.95 18.63 -18.73
N ASN A 383 4.10 18.67 -20.06
CA ASN A 383 4.59 19.85 -20.76
C ASN A 383 3.63 21.04 -20.62
N VAL A 384 2.32 20.83 -20.86
CA VAL A 384 1.34 21.92 -20.81
C VAL A 384 1.27 22.60 -19.44
N ILE A 385 1.57 21.88 -18.35
CA ILE A 385 1.62 22.43 -16.99
C ILE A 385 3.01 22.92 -16.54
N GLY A 386 3.99 22.92 -17.45
CA GLY A 386 5.31 23.50 -17.23
C GLY A 386 6.32 22.60 -16.50
N LEU A 387 6.11 21.29 -16.48
CA LEU A 387 6.95 20.34 -15.71
C LEU A 387 7.91 19.50 -16.57
N ASN A 388 7.99 19.72 -17.88
CA ASN A 388 8.84 18.91 -18.75
C ASN A 388 10.20 19.58 -19.04
N SER A 389 11.28 18.79 -19.02
CA SER A 389 12.66 19.24 -19.25
C SER A 389 13.09 19.17 -20.72
N SER A 390 12.34 18.44 -21.56
CA SER A 390 12.61 18.28 -23.00
C SER A 390 11.75 19.21 -23.85
N LYS A 391 12.37 19.87 -24.84
CA LYS A 391 11.65 20.62 -25.89
C LYS A 391 10.84 19.71 -26.81
N ALA A 392 11.18 18.43 -26.88
CA ALA A 392 10.44 17.46 -27.67
C ALA A 392 9.25 16.96 -26.84
N ASN A 393 8.03 17.25 -27.29
CA ASN A 393 6.81 16.63 -26.80
C ASN A 393 6.72 15.15 -27.26
N ASP A 394 7.72 14.35 -26.92
CA ASP A 394 7.76 12.92 -27.23
C ASP A 394 7.61 12.08 -25.95
N MET A 395 7.37 10.78 -26.10
CA MET A 395 7.35 9.83 -24.97
C MET A 395 8.75 9.32 -24.66
N ALA A 396 9.81 9.97 -25.15
CA ALA A 396 11.17 9.46 -25.00
C ALA A 396 11.59 9.56 -23.53
N LEU A 397 11.93 8.41 -22.96
CA LEU A 397 12.62 8.35 -21.68
C LEU A 397 14.09 8.69 -21.94
N LEU A 398 14.61 9.69 -21.23
CA LEU A 398 15.96 10.21 -21.44
C LEU A 398 16.88 9.76 -20.31
N VAL A 399 18.10 9.36 -20.67
CA VAL A 399 19.16 9.14 -19.68
C VAL A 399 19.44 10.45 -18.95
N GLY A 400 19.51 10.40 -17.63
CA GLY A 400 19.66 11.54 -16.73
C GLY A 400 18.35 12.16 -16.25
N SER A 401 17.19 11.83 -16.83
CA SER A 401 15.91 12.32 -16.32
C SER A 401 15.44 11.55 -15.08
N PRO A 402 14.59 12.14 -14.22
CA PRO A 402 13.90 11.41 -13.18
C PRO A 402 13.21 10.16 -13.70
N ALA A 403 13.30 9.07 -12.95
CA ALA A 403 12.66 7.80 -13.27
C ALA A 403 11.20 7.81 -12.79
N ASP A 404 10.36 8.53 -13.54
CA ASP A 404 8.91 8.59 -13.35
C ASP A 404 8.22 7.77 -14.43
N LEU A 405 7.98 6.49 -14.13
CA LEU A 405 7.62 5.46 -15.10
C LEU A 405 6.36 4.70 -14.66
N GLU A 406 5.61 4.23 -15.65
CA GLU A 406 4.57 3.22 -15.46
C GLU A 406 4.96 1.96 -16.24
N VAL A 407 4.86 0.81 -15.56
CA VAL A 407 5.16 -0.51 -16.10
C VAL A 407 3.88 -1.33 -16.13
N PHE A 408 3.48 -1.76 -17.32
CA PHE A 408 2.31 -2.59 -17.55
C PHE A 408 2.70 -4.06 -17.65
N GLY A 409 1.93 -4.93 -17.00
CA GLY A 409 2.08 -6.39 -17.02
C GLY A 409 3.04 -6.94 -15.96
N HIS A 410 2.94 -8.24 -15.69
CA HIS A 410 3.81 -8.96 -14.75
C HIS A 410 5.07 -9.59 -15.38
N GLU A 411 6.07 -9.78 -14.51
CA GLU A 411 7.33 -10.49 -14.82
C GLU A 411 7.16 -12.02 -14.99
N SER A 412 6.02 -12.58 -14.55
CA SER A 412 5.75 -14.02 -14.62
C SER A 412 5.71 -14.57 -16.05
N LYS A 413 6.43 -15.68 -16.28
CA LYS A 413 6.47 -16.38 -17.59
C LYS A 413 5.10 -16.84 -18.09
N ALA A 414 4.13 -17.05 -17.20
CA ALA A 414 2.79 -17.52 -17.59
C ALA A 414 2.05 -16.49 -18.46
N SER A 415 2.35 -15.18 -18.31
CA SER A 415 1.71 -14.11 -19.09
C SER A 415 2.32 -13.94 -20.48
N SER A 416 3.57 -14.38 -20.70
CA SER A 416 4.35 -14.05 -21.91
C SER A 416 3.78 -14.65 -23.20
N ARG A 417 3.02 -15.74 -23.09
CA ARG A 417 2.38 -16.45 -24.22
C ARG A 417 0.91 -16.06 -24.46
N SER A 418 0.38 -15.09 -23.71
CA SER A 418 -1.00 -14.63 -23.92
C SER A 418 -1.10 -13.82 -25.21
N PHE A 419 -2.13 -14.08 -26.03
CA PHE A 419 -2.49 -13.22 -27.16
C PHE A 419 -2.89 -11.80 -26.69
N ARG A 420 -3.18 -11.63 -25.39
CA ARG A 420 -3.44 -10.34 -24.74
C ARG A 420 -2.19 -9.71 -24.12
N ALA A 421 -0.99 -10.10 -24.53
CA ALA A 421 0.24 -9.45 -24.08
C ALA A 421 0.36 -8.05 -24.71
N ARG A 422 0.52 -7.00 -23.89
CA ARG A 422 0.63 -5.61 -24.36
C ARG A 422 2.07 -5.33 -24.73
N LYS A 423 2.34 -5.06 -26.01
CA LYS A 423 3.71 -4.86 -26.53
C LYS A 423 3.87 -3.50 -27.21
N THR A 424 2.76 -2.84 -27.53
CA THR A 424 2.74 -1.59 -28.27
C THR A 424 1.93 -0.53 -27.52
N THR A 425 2.20 0.74 -27.81
CA THR A 425 1.37 1.85 -27.31
C THR A 425 -0.09 1.70 -27.71
N GLN A 426 -0.38 1.16 -28.89
CA GLN A 426 -1.76 0.92 -29.33
C GLN A 426 -2.46 -0.13 -28.46
N ASP A 427 -1.75 -1.18 -28.04
CA ASP A 427 -2.30 -2.17 -27.09
C ASP A 427 -2.64 -1.50 -25.76
N ILE A 428 -1.79 -0.60 -25.28
CA ILE A 428 -2.00 0.13 -24.01
C ILE A 428 -3.21 1.07 -24.09
N VAL A 429 -3.32 1.86 -25.17
CA VAL A 429 -4.44 2.80 -25.35
C VAL A 429 -5.78 2.07 -25.53
N ASN A 430 -5.77 0.94 -26.25
CA ASN A 430 -6.99 0.18 -26.49
C ASN A 430 -7.39 -0.68 -25.27
N ASP A 431 -6.42 -1.26 -24.56
CA ASP A 431 -6.62 -2.18 -23.45
C ASP A 431 -5.35 -2.31 -22.60
N ALA A 432 -5.13 -1.36 -21.68
CA ALA A 432 -3.95 -1.34 -20.80
C ALA A 432 -3.83 -2.55 -19.85
N GLY A 433 -4.94 -3.23 -19.55
CA GLY A 433 -5.02 -4.21 -18.46
C GLY A 433 -4.98 -3.57 -17.06
N TYR A 434 -4.94 -4.43 -16.04
CA TYR A 434 -5.02 -4.04 -14.62
C TYR A 434 -3.65 -4.05 -13.92
N GLU A 435 -2.68 -4.76 -14.47
CA GLU A 435 -1.36 -4.95 -13.86
C GLU A 435 -0.48 -3.74 -14.14
N ARG A 436 -0.37 -2.86 -13.14
CA ARG A 436 0.42 -1.62 -13.23
C ARG A 436 1.41 -1.55 -12.08
N THR A 437 2.64 -1.19 -12.39
CA THR A 437 3.71 -0.91 -11.44
C THR A 437 4.17 0.52 -11.67
N ILE A 438 4.15 1.31 -10.60
CA ILE A 438 4.39 2.75 -10.67
C ILE A 438 5.72 3.04 -10.02
N ILE A 439 6.58 3.73 -10.76
CA ILE A 439 7.89 4.15 -10.31
C ILE A 439 7.89 5.67 -10.31
N PHE A 440 8.17 6.27 -9.16
CA PHE A 440 8.32 7.71 -9.01
C PHE A 440 9.71 7.97 -8.42
N GLN A 441 10.49 8.81 -9.08
CA GLN A 441 11.87 9.11 -8.71
C GLN A 441 12.67 7.83 -8.41
N GLY A 442 12.54 6.82 -9.28
CA GLY A 442 13.27 5.54 -9.22
C GLY A 442 12.87 4.60 -8.08
N LYS A 443 11.82 4.92 -7.32
CA LYS A 443 11.26 4.06 -6.27
C LYS A 443 9.87 3.59 -6.65
N MET A 444 9.49 2.41 -6.20
CA MET A 444 8.11 1.92 -6.32
C MET A 444 7.19 2.85 -5.52
N ALA A 445 6.28 3.57 -6.20
CA ALA A 445 5.35 4.50 -5.55
C ALA A 445 4.30 3.75 -4.72
N ILE A 446 3.97 2.53 -5.14
CA ILE A 446 3.08 1.62 -4.43
C ILE A 446 3.77 0.27 -4.32
N GLN A 447 3.75 -0.30 -3.12
CA GLN A 447 4.31 -1.60 -2.84
C GLN A 447 3.28 -2.45 -2.07
N PRO A 448 3.01 -3.70 -2.47
CA PRO A 448 2.20 -4.61 -1.68
C PRO A 448 2.73 -4.73 -0.25
N PHE A 449 1.84 -4.83 0.73
CA PHE A 449 2.21 -4.92 2.15
C PHE A 449 3.21 -6.05 2.43
N ALA A 450 3.05 -7.19 1.78
CA ALA A 450 3.96 -8.33 1.91
C ALA A 450 5.39 -7.96 1.46
N ASP A 451 5.53 -7.24 0.35
CA ASP A 451 6.84 -6.82 -0.16
C ASP A 451 7.43 -5.70 0.72
N TYR A 452 6.61 -4.74 1.16
CA TYR A 452 7.03 -3.67 2.07
C TYR A 452 7.55 -4.22 3.41
N THR A 453 6.88 -5.24 3.95
CA THR A 453 7.29 -5.93 5.18
C THR A 453 8.29 -7.06 4.94
N GLY A 454 8.74 -7.28 3.71
CA GLY A 454 9.67 -8.34 3.32
C GLY A 454 9.13 -9.77 3.46
N LEU A 455 7.83 -9.96 3.70
CA LEU A 455 7.13 -11.25 3.80
C LEU A 455 6.82 -11.82 2.40
N VAL A 456 7.84 -11.93 1.56
CA VAL A 456 7.74 -12.19 0.11
C VAL A 456 6.99 -13.47 -0.25
N THR A 457 6.99 -14.48 0.62
CA THR A 457 6.28 -15.75 0.37
C THR A 457 4.92 -15.84 1.06
N LEU A 458 4.53 -14.85 1.88
CA LEU A 458 3.21 -14.82 2.54
C LEU A 458 2.06 -14.84 1.52
N PRO A 459 2.08 -14.10 0.39
CA PRO A 459 0.99 -14.15 -0.59
C PRO A 459 0.76 -15.56 -1.15
N LEU A 460 1.81 -16.38 -1.23
CA LEU A 460 1.70 -17.78 -1.67
C LEU A 460 1.01 -18.66 -0.63
N HIS A 461 1.14 -18.32 0.66
CA HIS A 461 0.69 -19.14 1.79
C HIS A 461 -0.43 -18.53 2.64
N ILE A 462 -0.96 -17.39 2.22
CA ILE A 462 -1.97 -16.65 2.99
C ILE A 462 -3.25 -17.46 3.18
N HIS A 463 -3.55 -18.32 2.20
CA HIS A 463 -4.71 -19.18 2.22
C HIS A 463 -4.58 -20.30 3.27
N GLU A 464 -3.39 -20.87 3.49
CA GLU A 464 -3.12 -21.80 4.59
C GLU A 464 -3.20 -21.12 5.95
N VAL A 465 -2.68 -19.90 6.08
CA VAL A 465 -2.75 -19.12 7.33
C VAL A 465 -4.21 -18.88 7.72
N LEU A 466 -5.02 -18.36 6.79
CA LEU A 466 -6.44 -18.07 7.02
C LEU A 466 -7.25 -19.36 7.21
N GLY A 467 -7.00 -20.38 6.40
CA GLY A 467 -7.67 -21.68 6.51
C GLY A 467 -7.40 -22.34 7.85
N SER A 468 -6.14 -22.35 8.31
CA SER A 468 -5.72 -22.87 9.61
C SER A 468 -6.38 -22.09 10.77
N PHE A 469 -6.32 -20.76 10.74
CA PHE A 469 -6.95 -19.91 11.74
C PHE A 469 -8.46 -20.20 11.87
N LEU A 470 -9.18 -20.23 10.75
CA LEU A 470 -10.62 -20.48 10.71
C LEU A 470 -10.96 -21.91 11.16
N ALA A 471 -10.15 -22.90 10.77
CA ALA A 471 -10.33 -24.28 11.19
C ALA A 471 -10.20 -24.43 12.71
N TYR A 472 -9.17 -23.85 13.33
CA TYR A 472 -8.99 -23.93 14.78
C TYR A 472 -10.01 -23.10 15.56
N TYR A 473 -10.44 -21.96 15.02
CA TYR A 473 -11.56 -21.21 15.58
C TYR A 473 -12.86 -22.02 15.56
N PHE A 474 -13.18 -22.68 14.43
CA PHE A 474 -14.34 -23.57 14.33
C PHE A 474 -14.22 -24.78 15.26
N ILE A 475 -13.03 -25.37 15.38
CA ILE A 475 -12.80 -26.46 16.32
C ILE A 475 -13.05 -25.99 17.75
N ASN A 476 -12.56 -24.81 18.14
CA ASN A 476 -12.73 -24.28 19.47
C ASN A 476 -14.19 -24.01 19.84
N VAL A 477 -14.94 -23.38 18.94
CA VAL A 477 -16.30 -22.89 19.25
C VAL A 477 -17.37 -23.96 19.01
N ALA A 478 -17.20 -24.84 18.03
CA ALA A 478 -18.21 -25.82 17.63
C ALA A 478 -17.81 -27.27 17.95
N VAL A 479 -16.66 -27.71 17.43
CA VAL A 479 -16.28 -29.13 17.46
C VAL A 479 -15.91 -29.58 18.87
N ALA A 480 -15.06 -28.84 19.58
CA ALA A 480 -14.59 -29.18 20.91
C ALA A 480 -15.74 -29.26 21.93
N PRO A 481 -16.66 -28.28 22.01
CA PRO A 481 -17.84 -28.40 22.87
C PRO A 481 -18.79 -29.54 22.47
N TRP A 482 -18.93 -29.83 21.17
CA TRP A 482 -19.77 -30.93 20.70
C TRP A 482 -19.18 -32.30 21.07
N ILE A 483 -17.91 -32.54 20.75
CA ILE A 483 -17.19 -33.77 21.11
C ILE A 483 -17.16 -33.94 22.63
N SER A 484 -16.83 -32.88 23.38
CA SER A 484 -16.70 -32.95 24.83
C SER A 484 -18.03 -33.25 25.53
N ARG A 485 -19.16 -32.70 25.03
CA ARG A 485 -20.50 -33.08 25.51
C ARG A 485 -20.85 -34.54 25.19
N LYS A 486 -20.39 -35.06 24.05
CA LYS A 486 -20.68 -36.45 23.65
C LYS A 486 -19.84 -37.47 24.42
N LEU A 487 -18.55 -37.22 24.59
CA LEU A 487 -17.63 -38.13 25.27
C LEU A 487 -17.70 -38.01 26.79
N PHE A 488 -17.93 -36.81 27.32
CA PHE A 488 -17.90 -36.53 28.76
C PHE A 488 -19.11 -35.71 29.23
N PRO A 489 -20.35 -36.16 28.95
CA PRO A 489 -21.57 -35.37 29.16
C PRO A 489 -21.72 -34.85 30.60
N VAL A 490 -21.39 -35.68 31.59
CA VAL A 490 -21.55 -35.33 33.00
C VAL A 490 -20.42 -34.43 33.51
N LYS A 491 -19.17 -34.68 33.12
CA LYS A 491 -17.99 -33.94 33.60
C LYS A 491 -17.91 -32.56 32.95
N TYR A 492 -18.02 -32.51 31.62
CA TYR A 492 -17.92 -31.27 30.87
C TYR A 492 -19.08 -30.30 31.19
N ALA A 493 -20.31 -30.80 31.35
CA ALA A 493 -21.45 -29.94 31.71
C ALA A 493 -21.27 -29.22 33.05
N LYS A 494 -20.62 -29.88 34.03
CA LYS A 494 -20.36 -29.35 35.39
C LYS A 494 -19.22 -28.32 35.45
N LEU A 495 -18.45 -28.14 34.38
CA LEU A 495 -17.37 -27.15 34.36
C LEU A 495 -17.93 -25.72 34.31
N SER A 496 -17.28 -24.80 35.02
CA SER A 496 -17.54 -23.36 34.90
C SER A 496 -17.17 -22.86 33.49
N PRO A 497 -17.69 -21.71 33.03
CA PRO A 497 -17.37 -21.15 31.71
C PRO A 497 -15.85 -21.09 31.42
N ASP A 498 -15.06 -20.53 32.35
CA ASP A 498 -13.60 -20.44 32.20
C ASP A 498 -12.91 -21.81 32.07
N ARG A 499 -13.42 -22.81 32.79
CA ARG A 499 -12.88 -24.18 32.72
C ARG A 499 -13.27 -24.89 31.43
N LYS A 500 -14.44 -24.56 30.85
CA LYS A 500 -14.84 -25.04 29.52
C LYS A 500 -13.95 -24.45 28.44
N ILE A 501 -13.68 -23.14 28.49
CA ILE A 501 -12.74 -22.48 27.58
C ILE A 501 -11.37 -23.16 27.63
N ASN A 502 -10.82 -23.36 28.84
CA ASN A 502 -9.52 -24.02 28.98
C ASN A 502 -9.53 -25.47 28.45
N TRP A 503 -10.62 -26.20 28.71
CA TRP A 503 -10.83 -27.56 28.18
C TRP A 503 -10.85 -27.58 26.65
N ASP A 504 -11.64 -26.70 26.03
CA ASP A 504 -11.80 -26.65 24.58
C ASP A 504 -10.49 -26.21 23.88
N VAL A 505 -9.71 -25.33 24.51
CA VAL A 505 -8.36 -24.98 24.03
C VAL A 505 -7.42 -26.20 24.04
N HIS A 506 -7.50 -27.08 25.05
CA HIS A 506 -6.72 -28.32 25.07
C HIS A 506 -7.14 -29.31 23.96
N VAL A 507 -8.43 -29.33 23.58
CA VAL A 507 -8.90 -30.10 22.42
C VAL A 507 -8.32 -29.55 21.12
N VAL A 508 -8.31 -28.22 20.96
CA VAL A 508 -7.71 -27.56 19.78
C VAL A 508 -6.21 -27.84 19.71
N SER A 509 -5.48 -27.66 20.82
CA SER A 509 -4.05 -27.95 20.92
C SER A 509 -3.74 -29.42 20.60
N LEU A 510 -4.57 -30.37 21.07
CA LEU A 510 -4.42 -31.79 20.73
C LEU A 510 -4.61 -32.04 19.23
N CYS A 511 -5.63 -31.43 18.62
CA CYS A 511 -5.88 -31.56 17.19
C CYS A 511 -4.73 -30.98 16.37
N GLN A 512 -4.31 -29.74 16.67
CA GLN A 512 -3.21 -29.09 15.99
C GLN A 512 -1.92 -29.90 16.12
N SER A 513 -1.46 -30.14 17.36
CA SER A 513 -0.19 -30.81 17.59
C SER A 513 -0.16 -32.20 16.96
N THR A 514 -1.29 -32.91 16.86
CA THR A 514 -1.32 -34.18 16.11
C THR A 514 -1.15 -33.97 14.61
N VAL A 515 -1.93 -33.07 14.01
CA VAL A 515 -1.94 -32.84 12.56
C VAL A 515 -0.59 -32.27 12.08
N ILE A 516 -0.10 -31.20 12.69
CA ILE A 516 1.09 -30.51 12.21
C ILE A 516 2.35 -31.34 12.35
N ASN A 517 2.47 -32.17 13.39
CA ASN A 517 3.63 -33.05 13.55
C ASN A 517 3.64 -34.17 12.52
N VAL A 518 2.48 -34.78 12.22
CA VAL A 518 2.39 -35.81 11.17
C VAL A 518 2.77 -35.23 9.82
N LEU A 519 2.24 -34.06 9.47
CA LEU A 519 2.56 -33.39 8.22
C LEU A 519 4.02 -32.93 8.16
N ALA A 520 4.56 -32.35 9.23
CA ALA A 520 5.95 -31.90 9.28
C ALA A 520 6.93 -33.07 9.13
N LEU A 521 6.70 -34.20 9.82
CA LEU A 521 7.50 -35.41 9.68
C LEU A 521 7.40 -35.99 8.27
N TRP A 522 6.20 -35.99 7.68
CA TRP A 522 6.01 -36.42 6.30
C TRP A 522 6.77 -35.52 5.32
N VAL A 523 6.67 -34.20 5.42
CA VAL A 523 7.42 -33.25 4.59
C VAL A 523 8.93 -33.45 4.78
N MET A 524 9.41 -33.59 6.02
CA MET A 524 10.83 -33.86 6.28
C MET A 524 11.31 -35.18 5.65
N HIS A 525 10.42 -36.15 5.45
CA HIS A 525 10.72 -37.43 4.83
C HIS A 525 10.45 -37.48 3.31
N ALA A 526 9.54 -36.67 2.76
CA ALA A 526 9.16 -36.74 1.34
C ALA A 526 9.79 -35.63 0.50
N ASP A 527 10.12 -34.49 1.10
CA ASP A 527 10.71 -33.34 0.42
C ASP A 527 12.23 -33.53 0.27
N GLU A 528 12.64 -34.14 -0.86
CA GLU A 528 14.04 -34.36 -1.20
C GLU A 528 14.82 -33.06 -1.41
N GLU A 529 14.17 -32.02 -1.93
CA GLU A 529 14.78 -30.69 -2.11
C GLU A 529 15.20 -30.11 -0.75
N ARG A 530 14.29 -30.10 0.21
CA ARG A 530 14.58 -29.67 1.57
C ARG A 530 15.69 -30.50 2.23
N LYS A 531 15.67 -31.82 2.07
CA LYS A 531 16.66 -32.71 2.71
C LYS A 531 18.09 -32.42 2.26
N ASN A 532 18.27 -32.05 0.99
CA ASN A 532 19.58 -31.88 0.38
C ASN A 532 20.16 -30.46 0.54
N MET A 533 19.47 -29.56 1.23
CA MET A 533 19.90 -28.17 1.44
C MET A 533 21.24 -28.05 2.19
N ASN A 534 22.17 -27.32 1.60
CA ASN A 534 23.43 -26.90 2.23
C ASN A 534 23.22 -25.78 3.28
N ALA A 535 24.28 -25.29 3.92
CA ALA A 535 24.17 -24.31 5.01
C ALA A 535 23.51 -22.99 4.60
N LEU A 536 23.82 -22.47 3.41
CA LEU A 536 23.25 -21.23 2.89
C LEU A 536 21.82 -21.44 2.40
N GLU A 537 21.56 -22.57 1.72
CA GLU A 537 20.21 -22.95 1.28
C GLU A 537 19.25 -23.19 2.46
N ARG A 538 19.74 -23.64 3.62
CA ARG A 538 18.89 -23.73 4.83
C ARG A 538 18.49 -22.35 5.39
N VAL A 539 19.23 -21.29 5.04
CA VAL A 539 18.90 -19.91 5.43
C VAL A 539 17.99 -19.26 4.39
N TRP A 540 18.34 -19.24 3.12
CA TRP A 540 17.56 -18.50 2.11
C TRP A 540 16.65 -19.36 1.23
N GLY A 541 16.90 -20.67 1.19
CA GLY A 541 16.17 -21.60 0.35
C GLY A 541 14.71 -21.76 0.77
N TYR A 542 13.89 -22.04 -0.22
CA TYR A 542 12.44 -22.16 -0.09
C TYR A 542 11.95 -23.42 -0.79
N THR A 543 11.07 -24.17 -0.11
CA THR A 543 10.23 -25.20 -0.76
C THR A 543 8.77 -24.93 -0.45
N GLY A 544 7.88 -25.25 -1.40
CA GLY A 544 6.45 -25.06 -1.23
C GLY A 544 5.88 -25.85 -0.05
N ALA A 545 6.37 -27.09 0.16
CA ALA A 545 5.92 -27.95 1.24
C ALA A 545 6.33 -27.44 2.63
N ALA A 546 7.55 -26.93 2.78
CA ALA A 546 7.97 -26.27 4.03
C ALA A 546 7.19 -24.97 4.28
N GLY A 547 6.93 -24.18 3.23
CA GLY A 547 6.06 -23.01 3.28
C GLY A 547 4.63 -23.33 3.74
N MET A 548 4.05 -24.44 3.28
CA MET A 548 2.71 -24.89 3.70
C MET A 548 2.67 -25.20 5.21
N ILE A 549 3.68 -25.93 5.74
CA ILE A 549 3.79 -26.20 7.19
C ILE A 549 3.92 -24.89 7.97
N GLN A 550 4.72 -23.96 7.46
CA GLN A 550 4.88 -22.62 8.03
C GLN A 550 3.55 -21.85 8.07
N GLY A 551 2.79 -21.87 6.96
CA GLY A 551 1.46 -21.28 6.83
C GLY A 551 0.46 -21.83 7.84
N MET A 552 0.35 -23.16 7.91
CA MET A 552 -0.52 -23.83 8.86
C MET A 552 -0.15 -23.52 10.31
N ALA A 553 1.15 -23.51 10.65
CA ALA A 553 1.63 -23.18 11.99
C ALA A 553 1.36 -21.72 12.35
N ALA A 554 1.64 -20.77 11.44
CA ALA A 554 1.36 -19.36 11.65
C ALA A 554 -0.14 -19.09 11.87
N GLY A 555 -1.03 -19.74 11.11
CA GLY A 555 -2.48 -19.64 11.33
C GLY A 555 -2.93 -20.13 12.70
N TYR A 556 -2.35 -21.23 13.20
CA TYR A 556 -2.61 -21.72 14.56
C TYR A 556 -2.10 -20.75 15.62
N PHE A 557 -0.86 -20.26 15.52
CA PHE A 557 -0.31 -19.34 16.51
C PHE A 557 -1.01 -17.97 16.49
N LEU A 558 -1.56 -17.56 15.34
CA LEU A 558 -2.44 -16.40 15.26
C LEU A 558 -3.74 -16.65 16.04
N TRP A 559 -4.35 -17.83 15.90
CA TRP A 559 -5.51 -18.22 16.69
C TRP A 559 -5.18 -18.28 18.19
N ASP A 560 -4.05 -18.89 18.55
CA ASP A 560 -3.58 -19.02 19.94
C ASP A 560 -3.35 -17.65 20.59
N LEU A 561 -2.76 -16.70 19.84
CA LEU A 561 -2.58 -15.32 20.29
C LEU A 561 -3.93 -14.63 20.53
N VAL A 562 -4.88 -14.73 19.60
CA VAL A 562 -6.21 -14.12 19.73
C VAL A 562 -6.96 -14.67 20.95
N VAL A 563 -7.01 -16.00 21.10
CA VAL A 563 -7.69 -16.63 22.25
C VAL A 563 -7.00 -16.29 23.56
N THR A 564 -5.66 -16.25 23.58
CA THR A 564 -4.90 -15.87 24.77
C THR A 564 -5.13 -14.40 25.13
N LEU A 565 -5.18 -13.49 24.16
CA LEU A 565 -5.47 -12.07 24.37
C LEU A 565 -6.89 -11.82 24.91
N GLN A 566 -7.88 -12.58 24.42
CA GLN A 566 -9.24 -12.52 24.93
C GLN A 566 -9.36 -13.05 26.37
N ASN A 567 -8.45 -13.95 26.76
CA ASN A 567 -8.50 -14.67 28.03
C ASN A 567 -7.21 -14.53 28.87
N VAL A 568 -6.53 -13.36 28.82
CA VAL A 568 -5.21 -13.16 29.49
C VAL A 568 -5.28 -13.44 30.99
N ARG A 569 -6.41 -13.12 31.64
CA ARG A 569 -6.61 -13.38 33.08
C ARG A 569 -6.61 -14.88 33.41
N LEU A 570 -6.98 -15.74 32.45
CA LEU A 570 -7.05 -17.18 32.60
C LEU A 570 -5.70 -17.86 32.31
N PHE A 571 -5.03 -17.45 31.22
CA PHE A 571 -3.80 -18.11 30.74
C PHE A 571 -2.51 -17.48 31.29
N GLY A 572 -2.56 -16.20 31.68
CA GLY A 572 -1.43 -15.46 32.23
C GLY A 572 -0.42 -14.97 31.18
N LEU A 573 0.50 -14.12 31.64
CA LEU A 573 1.48 -13.44 30.77
C LEU A 573 2.50 -14.40 30.13
N GLY A 574 2.79 -15.53 30.76
CA GLY A 574 3.73 -16.52 30.21
C GLY A 574 3.24 -17.18 28.93
N MET A 575 1.95 -17.54 28.87
CA MET A 575 1.32 -18.07 27.66
C MET A 575 1.18 -17.01 26.57
N LEU A 576 0.89 -15.75 26.96
CA LEU A 576 0.86 -14.65 26.01
C LEU A 576 2.22 -14.42 25.34
N ALA A 577 3.30 -14.42 26.12
CA ALA A 577 4.66 -14.30 25.60
C ALA A 577 5.03 -15.47 24.67
N HIS A 578 4.58 -16.68 24.99
CA HIS A 578 4.74 -17.86 24.12
C HIS A 578 4.01 -17.67 22.78
N ALA A 579 2.72 -17.34 22.81
CA ALA A 579 1.90 -17.16 21.60
C ALA A 579 2.46 -16.06 20.68
N MET A 580 2.88 -14.93 21.26
CA MET A 580 3.54 -13.85 20.51
C MET A 580 4.86 -14.29 19.89
N SER A 581 5.73 -14.95 20.66
CA SER A 581 7.05 -15.39 20.19
C SER A 581 6.92 -16.44 19.08
N ALA A 582 6.01 -17.39 19.24
CA ALA A 582 5.73 -18.41 18.24
C ALA A 582 5.21 -17.79 16.94
N LEU A 583 4.21 -16.90 17.02
CA LEU A 583 3.70 -16.21 15.84
C LEU A 583 4.81 -15.44 15.09
N ILE A 584 5.65 -14.67 15.80
CA ILE A 584 6.76 -13.92 15.20
C ILE A 584 7.73 -14.84 14.46
N VAL A 585 8.18 -15.91 15.11
CA VAL A 585 9.14 -16.87 14.52
C VAL A 585 8.55 -17.53 13.28
N PHE A 586 7.27 -17.92 13.31
CA PHE A 586 6.62 -18.53 12.17
C PHE A 586 6.28 -17.52 11.06
N SER A 587 5.99 -16.27 11.38
CA SER A 587 5.82 -15.21 10.39
C SER A 587 7.13 -14.86 9.67
N PHE A 588 8.28 -14.94 10.34
CA PHE A 588 9.57 -14.65 9.68
C PHE A 588 9.97 -15.68 8.62
N GLY A 589 9.49 -16.92 8.69
CA GLY A 589 9.73 -17.90 7.62
C GLY A 589 9.00 -17.59 6.30
N PHE A 590 8.18 -16.52 6.25
CA PHE A 590 7.68 -15.97 4.99
C PHE A 590 8.66 -15.01 4.30
N ARG A 591 9.68 -14.54 5.03
CA ARG A 591 10.86 -13.90 4.45
C ARG A 591 11.75 -14.99 3.83
N PRO A 592 12.71 -14.66 2.94
CA PRO A 592 13.73 -15.62 2.51
C PRO A 592 14.74 -15.85 3.65
N PHE A 593 14.25 -16.37 4.77
CA PHE A 593 14.99 -16.53 6.00
C PHE A 593 14.44 -17.73 6.76
N VAL A 594 15.29 -18.74 6.93
CA VAL A 594 15.13 -19.95 7.75
C VAL A 594 13.84 -20.75 7.53
N ASN A 595 13.30 -20.74 6.30
CA ASN A 595 12.11 -21.52 5.94
C ASN A 595 12.30 -23.04 6.22
N PHE A 596 13.50 -23.57 5.97
CA PHE A 596 13.90 -24.95 6.30
C PHE A 596 13.62 -25.33 7.77
N TYR A 597 13.84 -24.37 8.67
CA TYR A 597 13.74 -24.57 10.11
C TYR A 597 12.31 -24.54 10.64
N GLY A 598 11.33 -24.10 9.85
CA GLY A 598 9.90 -24.16 10.16
C GLY A 598 9.45 -25.58 10.53
N CYS A 599 9.68 -26.54 9.63
CA CYS A 599 9.38 -27.96 9.88
C CYS A 599 10.21 -28.56 11.04
N THR A 600 11.36 -27.97 11.36
CA THR A 600 12.26 -28.50 12.39
C THR A 600 11.80 -28.08 13.79
N PHE A 601 11.49 -26.79 13.98
CA PHE A 601 11.10 -26.27 15.29
C PHE A 601 9.63 -26.50 15.62
N ILE A 602 8.75 -26.71 14.62
CA ILE A 602 7.36 -27.10 14.90
C ILE A 602 7.27 -28.47 15.61
N LEU A 603 8.28 -29.33 15.47
CA LEU A 603 8.36 -30.62 16.19
C LEU A 603 8.50 -30.48 17.71
N TYR A 604 8.67 -29.27 18.25
CA TYR A 604 8.52 -29.04 19.69
C TYR A 604 7.10 -29.42 20.16
N GLU A 605 6.12 -29.33 19.28
CA GLU A 605 4.76 -29.75 19.54
C GLU A 605 4.61 -31.27 19.66
N LEU A 606 5.64 -32.08 19.36
CA LEU A 606 5.53 -33.55 19.41
C LEU A 606 5.22 -34.09 20.82
N SER A 607 5.58 -33.34 21.86
CA SER A 607 5.21 -33.64 23.25
C SER A 607 3.79 -33.20 23.62
N SER A 608 3.21 -32.26 22.88
CA SER A 608 1.93 -31.59 23.22
C SER A 608 0.71 -32.53 23.22
N PRO A 609 0.59 -33.56 22.34
CA PRO A 609 -0.50 -34.52 22.45
C PRO A 609 -0.47 -35.27 23.78
N LEU A 610 0.72 -35.70 24.22
CA LEU A 610 0.90 -36.42 25.48
C LEU A 610 0.62 -35.51 26.68
N LEU A 611 0.98 -34.22 26.58
CA LEU A 611 0.67 -33.21 27.60
C LEU A 611 -0.84 -33.00 27.73
N ASN A 612 -1.55 -32.86 26.61
CA ASN A 612 -3.01 -32.71 26.59
C ASN A 612 -3.71 -33.95 27.20
N PHE A 613 -3.31 -35.16 26.82
CA PHE A 613 -3.85 -36.38 27.45
C PHE A 613 -3.54 -36.45 28.95
N HIS A 614 -2.33 -36.06 29.37
CA HIS A 614 -1.98 -36.00 30.79
C HIS A 614 -2.91 -35.07 31.58
N TRP A 615 -3.19 -33.90 30.99
CA TRP A 615 -4.11 -32.90 31.55
C TRP A 615 -5.55 -33.43 31.60
N PHE A 616 -6.03 -34.08 30.54
CA PHE A 616 -7.37 -34.69 30.54
C PHE A 616 -7.50 -35.78 31.60
N PHE A 617 -6.49 -36.63 31.80
CA PHE A 617 -6.50 -37.62 32.88
C PHE A 617 -6.63 -36.97 34.27
N ASP A 618 -6.01 -35.81 34.49
CA ASP A 618 -6.17 -35.05 35.74
C ASP A 618 -7.61 -34.53 35.90
N LYS A 619 -8.20 -33.96 34.84
CA LYS A 619 -9.57 -33.39 34.90
C LYS A 619 -10.69 -34.42 34.88
N LEU A 620 -10.40 -35.65 34.47
CA LEU A 620 -11.33 -36.78 34.48
C LEU A 620 -11.26 -37.61 35.77
N ASP A 621 -10.55 -37.14 36.80
CA ASP A 621 -10.31 -37.84 38.07
C ASP A 621 -9.60 -39.21 37.88
N MET A 622 -8.79 -39.34 36.83
CA MET A 622 -7.96 -40.52 36.56
C MET A 622 -6.55 -40.38 37.13
N THR A 623 -6.34 -39.44 38.06
CA THR A 623 -5.05 -39.19 38.67
C THR A 623 -4.56 -40.40 39.46
N GLY A 624 -3.34 -40.86 39.15
CA GLY A 624 -2.75 -42.08 39.73
C GLY A 624 -3.10 -43.39 39.00
N SER A 625 -3.88 -43.35 37.92
CA SER A 625 -4.13 -44.53 37.08
C SER A 625 -2.88 -45.01 36.33
N LYS A 626 -2.86 -46.30 35.96
CA LYS A 626 -1.80 -46.86 35.09
C LYS A 626 -1.69 -46.12 33.75
N ALA A 627 -2.83 -45.68 33.19
CA ALA A 627 -2.88 -44.92 31.95
C ALA A 627 -2.18 -43.55 32.08
N GLN A 628 -2.45 -42.80 33.16
CA GLN A 628 -1.76 -41.53 33.42
C GLN A 628 -0.26 -41.74 33.69
N LEU A 629 0.12 -42.84 34.35
CA LEU A 629 1.53 -43.18 34.59
C LEU A 629 2.27 -43.45 33.27
N TYR A 630 1.75 -44.33 32.41
CA TYR A 630 2.38 -44.64 31.12
C TYR A 630 2.46 -43.41 30.22
N ASN A 631 1.38 -42.64 30.13
CA ASN A 631 1.38 -41.36 29.41
C ASN A 631 2.40 -40.38 30.00
N GLY A 632 2.52 -40.28 31.34
CA GLY A 632 3.50 -39.41 31.99
C GLY A 632 4.96 -39.80 31.68
N ILE A 633 5.26 -41.10 31.63
CA ILE A 633 6.59 -41.60 31.21
C ILE A 633 6.85 -41.24 29.75
N MET A 634 5.90 -41.51 28.85
CA MET A 634 6.02 -41.15 27.44
C MET A 634 6.15 -39.63 27.25
N LEU A 635 5.39 -38.83 28.00
CA LEU A 635 5.46 -37.37 27.97
C LEU A 635 6.86 -36.89 28.35
N LEU A 636 7.42 -37.39 29.45
CA LEU A 636 8.78 -37.02 29.86
C LEU A 636 9.83 -37.44 28.82
N ALA A 637 9.72 -38.65 28.29
CA ALA A 637 10.65 -39.16 27.28
C ALA A 637 10.59 -38.34 25.98
N THR A 638 9.38 -38.08 25.46
CA THR A 638 9.17 -37.28 24.24
C THR A 638 9.56 -35.82 24.44
N PHE A 639 9.18 -35.21 25.57
CA PHE A 639 9.57 -33.83 25.88
C PHE A 639 11.09 -33.68 25.95
N PHE A 640 11.77 -34.62 26.63
CA PHE A 640 13.23 -34.63 26.70
C PHE A 640 13.86 -34.81 25.31
N SER A 641 13.37 -35.76 24.51
CA SER A 641 13.96 -36.04 23.20
C SER A 641 13.73 -34.93 22.18
N CYS A 642 12.50 -34.45 22.00
CA CYS A 642 12.19 -33.48 20.95
C CYS A 642 12.56 -32.03 21.32
N ARG A 643 12.39 -31.62 22.59
CA ARG A 643 12.65 -30.22 23.01
C ARG A 643 14.05 -30.00 23.55
N LEU A 644 14.58 -30.91 24.38
CA LEU A 644 15.88 -30.70 25.03
C LEU A 644 17.04 -31.23 24.19
N VAL A 645 16.92 -32.43 23.62
CA VAL A 645 18.00 -33.01 22.80
C VAL A 645 17.94 -32.46 21.37
N TRP A 646 16.89 -32.81 20.63
CA TRP A 646 16.73 -32.40 19.23
C TRP A 646 16.63 -30.88 19.08
N GLY A 647 15.83 -30.23 19.92
CA GLY A 647 15.66 -28.78 19.88
C GLY A 647 16.94 -28.00 20.13
N THR A 648 17.70 -28.34 21.19
CA THR A 648 18.98 -27.69 21.45
C THR A 648 19.98 -27.94 20.32
N TYR A 649 20.04 -29.16 19.78
CA TYR A 649 20.90 -29.46 18.63
C TYR A 649 20.57 -28.59 17.41
N GLN A 650 19.29 -28.49 17.06
CA GLN A 650 18.85 -27.70 15.90
C GLN A 650 18.99 -26.20 16.14
N SER A 651 18.86 -25.74 17.38
CA SER A 651 19.19 -24.38 17.75
C SER A 651 20.67 -24.08 17.56
N VAL A 652 21.59 -24.95 17.99
CA VAL A 652 23.02 -24.74 17.69
C VAL A 652 23.25 -24.69 16.17
N ARG A 653 22.57 -25.55 15.41
CA ARG A 653 22.68 -25.59 13.95
C ARG A 653 22.18 -24.32 13.24
N VAL A 654 21.01 -23.79 13.63
CA VAL A 654 20.51 -22.54 13.03
C VAL A 654 21.41 -21.36 13.38
N TYR A 655 22.03 -21.34 14.55
CA TYR A 655 23.05 -20.35 14.91
C TYR A 655 24.28 -20.43 14.00
N GLN A 656 24.76 -21.64 13.72
CA GLN A 656 25.89 -21.86 12.81
C GLN A 656 25.56 -21.44 11.37
N ASP A 657 24.39 -21.84 10.86
CA ASP A 657 23.96 -21.50 9.50
C ASP A 657 23.73 -19.99 9.35
N VAL A 658 23.07 -19.33 10.32
CA VAL A 658 22.88 -17.86 10.31
C VAL A 658 24.22 -17.13 10.46
N TRP A 659 25.14 -17.63 11.30
CA TRP A 659 26.48 -17.07 11.41
C TRP A 659 27.23 -17.16 10.07
N ALA A 660 27.17 -18.32 9.41
CA ALA A 660 27.75 -18.52 8.09
C ALA A 660 27.13 -17.58 7.05
N ALA A 661 25.81 -17.38 7.07
CA ALA A 661 25.11 -16.47 6.18
C ALA A 661 25.45 -14.98 6.43
N VAL A 662 25.59 -14.56 7.70
CA VAL A 662 25.98 -13.17 8.05
C VAL A 662 27.43 -12.87 7.67
N HIS A 663 28.31 -13.88 7.72
CA HIS A 663 29.72 -13.76 7.32
C HIS A 663 29.96 -14.20 5.87
N HIS A 664 28.91 -14.52 5.12
CA HIS A 664 28.98 -14.79 3.71
C HIS A 664 29.26 -13.47 2.99
N GLN A 665 30.44 -13.35 2.39
CA GLN A 665 30.66 -12.32 1.39
C GLN A 665 29.89 -12.76 0.15
N SER A 666 28.86 -12.01 -0.23
CA SER A 666 28.19 -12.27 -1.51
C SER A 666 29.24 -12.27 -2.62
N ALA A 667 29.11 -13.15 -3.61
CA ALA A 667 30.04 -13.17 -4.75
C ALA A 667 30.18 -11.77 -5.39
N ALA A 668 29.11 -10.97 -5.35
CA ALA A 668 29.09 -9.57 -5.78
C ALA A 668 30.08 -8.66 -5.02
N ALA A 669 30.31 -8.86 -3.72
CA ALA A 669 31.25 -8.06 -2.93
C ALA A 669 32.72 -8.43 -3.19
N SER A 670 33.02 -9.71 -3.43
CA SER A 670 34.38 -10.18 -3.75
C SER A 670 34.83 -9.78 -5.17
N ILE A 671 33.91 -9.83 -6.13
CA ILE A 671 34.13 -9.42 -7.52
C ILE A 671 34.42 -7.91 -7.62
N HIS A 672 33.82 -7.09 -6.74
CA HIS A 672 34.03 -5.64 -6.73
C HIS A 672 35.45 -5.21 -6.32
N LEU A 673 36.15 -5.99 -5.48
CA LEU A 673 37.51 -5.68 -5.01
C LEU A 673 38.60 -6.11 -6.02
N ASP A 674 38.44 -7.28 -6.65
CA ASP A 674 39.41 -7.78 -7.63
C ASP A 674 39.29 -7.08 -9.00
N ALA A 675 38.07 -6.68 -9.40
CA ALA A 675 37.83 -5.91 -10.62
C ALA A 675 38.45 -4.50 -10.60
N LEU A 676 38.56 -3.89 -9.41
CA LEU A 676 39.23 -2.60 -9.20
C LEU A 676 40.76 -2.69 -9.36
N ASN A 677 41.36 -3.87 -9.17
CA ASN A 677 42.81 -4.05 -9.21
C ASN A 677 43.36 -4.46 -10.58
N ASN A 678 42.59 -5.15 -11.44
CA ASN A 678 43.16 -5.82 -12.62
C ASN A 678 42.64 -5.39 -14.01
N GLY A 679 41.75 -4.39 -14.12
CA GLY A 679 41.51 -3.65 -15.39
C GLY A 679 41.26 -4.46 -16.67
N THR A 680 40.67 -5.66 -16.60
CA THR A 680 40.30 -6.47 -17.77
C THR A 680 38.83 -6.31 -18.12
N ALA A 681 38.41 -6.70 -19.34
CA ALA A 681 37.02 -6.64 -19.80
C ALA A 681 36.03 -7.39 -18.89
N ALA A 682 36.49 -8.41 -18.16
CA ALA A 682 35.71 -9.10 -17.12
C ALA A 682 35.43 -8.20 -15.88
N GLY A 683 36.27 -7.18 -15.65
CA GLY A 683 36.07 -6.14 -14.64
C GLY A 683 34.95 -5.15 -14.98
N LEU A 684 34.58 -5.02 -16.25
CA LEU A 684 33.46 -4.18 -16.69
C LEU A 684 32.11 -4.93 -16.53
N ASP A 685 32.10 -6.25 -16.72
CA ASP A 685 30.92 -7.10 -16.46
C ASP A 685 30.63 -7.23 -14.94
N ALA A 686 31.69 -7.26 -14.14
CA ALA A 686 31.67 -7.23 -12.68
C ALA A 686 31.12 -5.91 -12.09
N ALA A 687 31.54 -4.77 -12.65
CA ALA A 687 31.07 -3.43 -12.23
C ALA A 687 29.63 -3.11 -12.71
N THR A 688 29.07 -3.91 -13.62
CA THR A 688 27.73 -3.71 -14.20
C THR A 688 26.65 -4.58 -13.55
N GLY A 689 26.97 -5.32 -12.48
CA GLY A 689 25.98 -6.10 -11.73
C GLY A 689 25.45 -7.31 -12.49
N HIS A 690 26.14 -7.76 -13.54
CA HIS A 690 25.94 -9.10 -14.05
C HIS A 690 26.60 -10.06 -13.06
N SER A 691 25.79 -10.65 -12.17
CA SER A 691 26.21 -11.88 -11.51
C SER A 691 26.35 -12.94 -12.61
N ALA A 692 27.56 -13.09 -13.15
CA ALA A 692 27.97 -14.29 -13.87
C ALA A 692 28.16 -15.41 -12.83
N ALA A 693 27.07 -15.80 -12.18
CA ALA A 693 26.99 -16.95 -11.29
C ALA A 693 25.79 -17.81 -11.75
N PRO A 694 25.95 -19.15 -11.75
CA PRO A 694 25.12 -20.07 -12.50
C PRO A 694 23.70 -20.10 -11.93
N ILE A 695 22.70 -20.09 -12.82
CA ILE A 695 21.31 -20.55 -12.63
C ILE A 695 20.98 -20.74 -11.14
N HIS A 696 20.49 -19.71 -10.45
CA HIS A 696 19.91 -19.93 -9.12
C HIS A 696 18.89 -21.06 -9.25
N SER A 697 19.14 -22.16 -8.53
CA SER A 697 18.21 -23.28 -8.44
C SER A 697 16.82 -22.74 -8.06
N GLU A 698 15.74 -23.37 -8.51
CA GLU A 698 14.36 -22.95 -8.23
C GLU A 698 14.12 -22.69 -6.72
N MET A 699 14.90 -23.36 -5.87
CA MET A 699 14.94 -23.24 -4.41
C MET A 699 15.39 -21.86 -3.89
N MET A 700 16.31 -21.18 -4.58
CA MET A 700 16.87 -19.89 -4.16
C MET A 700 16.15 -18.69 -4.79
N ARG A 701 15.00 -18.90 -5.43
CA ARG A 701 14.27 -17.86 -6.20
C ARG A 701 13.85 -16.62 -5.41
N PHE A 702 13.79 -16.68 -4.08
CA PHE A 702 13.44 -15.55 -3.21
C PHE A 702 14.64 -14.96 -2.47
N ALA A 703 15.85 -15.50 -2.66
CA ALA A 703 17.03 -15.15 -1.87
C ALA A 703 17.54 -13.70 -2.07
N GLY A 704 17.07 -12.99 -3.10
CA GLY A 704 17.42 -11.59 -3.35
C GLY A 704 18.94 -11.38 -3.40
N GLU A 705 19.44 -10.42 -2.62
CA GLU A 705 20.88 -10.10 -2.51
C GLU A 705 21.66 -11.01 -1.53
N GLU A 706 21.08 -12.13 -1.07
CA GLU A 706 21.71 -13.04 -0.09
C GLU A 706 22.20 -12.29 1.17
N TYR A 707 21.38 -11.34 1.64
CA TYR A 707 21.68 -10.51 2.80
C TYR A 707 20.74 -10.84 3.97
N VAL A 708 21.32 -11.07 5.16
CA VAL A 708 20.57 -11.23 6.41
C VAL A 708 20.73 -9.97 7.26
N PRO A 709 19.67 -9.16 7.46
CA PRO A 709 19.73 -8.02 8.36
C PRO A 709 20.07 -8.46 9.79
N LEU A 710 21.02 -7.80 10.44
CA LEU A 710 21.45 -8.16 11.81
C LEU A 710 20.29 -8.16 12.81
N TRP A 711 19.37 -7.20 12.70
CA TRP A 711 18.18 -7.15 13.57
C TRP A 711 17.30 -8.39 13.42
N LEU A 712 17.17 -8.92 12.19
CA LEU A 712 16.37 -10.11 11.89
C LEU A 712 17.02 -11.35 12.51
N ALA A 713 18.34 -11.49 12.35
CA ALA A 713 19.12 -12.53 13.00
C ALA A 713 18.99 -12.45 14.53
N PHE A 714 19.23 -11.29 15.14
CA PHE A 714 19.12 -11.13 16.59
C PHE A 714 17.71 -11.40 17.13
N THR A 715 16.66 -10.96 16.42
CA THR A 715 15.28 -11.17 16.84
C THR A 715 14.90 -12.65 16.78
N TYR A 716 15.26 -13.34 15.69
CA TYR A 716 14.97 -14.76 15.52
C TYR A 716 15.77 -15.62 16.52
N LEU A 717 17.08 -15.40 16.61
CA LEU A 717 17.98 -16.14 17.49
C LEU A 717 17.63 -15.88 18.97
N GLY A 718 17.33 -14.63 19.34
CA GLY A 718 16.86 -14.27 20.67
C GLY A 718 15.53 -14.94 21.04
N SER A 719 14.56 -14.95 20.13
CA SER A 719 13.29 -15.67 20.32
C SER A 719 13.53 -17.17 20.50
N ASN A 720 14.45 -17.74 19.73
CA ASN A 720 14.85 -19.14 19.84
C ASN A 720 15.50 -19.47 21.21
N ILE A 721 16.36 -18.59 21.75
CA ILE A 721 16.92 -18.73 23.12
C ILE A 721 15.80 -18.73 24.16
N ILE A 722 14.86 -17.79 24.08
CA ILE A 722 13.77 -17.67 25.05
C ILE A 722 12.94 -18.97 25.06
N LEU A 723 12.53 -19.44 23.87
CA LEU A 723 11.74 -20.66 23.73
C LEU A 723 12.49 -21.90 24.26
N ASN A 724 13.79 -22.02 23.98
CA ASN A 724 14.60 -23.11 24.53
C ASN A 724 14.77 -23.03 26.04
N THR A 725 15.03 -21.84 26.59
CA THR A 725 15.17 -21.63 28.03
C THR A 725 13.88 -21.99 28.75
N LEU A 726 12.73 -21.62 28.19
CA LEU A 726 11.42 -22.03 28.70
C LEU A 726 11.25 -23.56 28.68
N ASN A 727 11.73 -24.26 27.64
CA ASN A 727 11.67 -25.73 27.60
C ASN A 727 12.46 -26.36 28.76
N PHE A 728 13.67 -25.86 29.06
CA PHE A 728 14.45 -26.33 30.22
C PHE A 728 13.74 -26.02 31.55
N TYR A 729 13.18 -24.82 31.70
CA TYR A 729 12.42 -24.44 32.88
C TYR A 729 11.22 -25.36 33.12
N TRP A 730 10.41 -25.60 32.09
CA TRP A 730 9.23 -26.46 32.18
C TRP A 730 9.58 -27.91 32.46
N PHE A 731 10.65 -28.44 31.86
CA PHE A 731 11.14 -29.78 32.18
C PHE A 731 11.58 -29.87 33.64
N GLY A 732 12.30 -28.87 34.16
CA GLY A 732 12.66 -28.77 35.57
C GLY A 732 11.44 -28.82 36.49
N LYS A 733 10.37 -28.09 36.13
CA LYS A 733 9.09 -28.10 36.86
C LYS A 733 8.36 -29.44 36.77
N MET A 734 8.42 -30.12 35.63
CA MET A 734 7.88 -31.48 35.48
C MET A 734 8.61 -32.46 36.41
N ILE A 735 9.94 -32.44 36.44
CA ILE A 735 10.75 -33.28 37.34
C ILE A 735 10.51 -32.95 38.82
N GLU A 736 10.41 -31.66 39.17
CA GLU A 736 10.07 -31.22 40.54
C GLU A 736 8.72 -31.80 40.98
N THR A 737 7.72 -31.77 40.09
CA THR A 737 6.37 -32.30 40.33
C THR A 737 6.38 -33.81 40.51
N VAL A 738 7.14 -34.54 39.68
CA VAL A 738 7.33 -35.99 39.82
C VAL A 738 8.04 -36.31 41.14
N ARG A 739 9.11 -35.60 41.47
CA ARG A 739 9.88 -35.78 42.72
C ARG A 739 9.00 -35.55 43.95
N LYS A 740 8.13 -34.53 43.94
CA LYS A 740 7.18 -34.27 45.03
C LYS A 740 6.21 -35.42 45.28
N ARG A 741 5.90 -36.25 44.26
CA ARG A 741 5.05 -37.45 44.42
C ARG A 741 5.78 -38.62 45.11
N PHE A 742 7.11 -38.61 45.14
CA PHE A 742 7.93 -39.66 45.78
C PHE A 742 8.55 -39.22 47.12
N GLN A 743 8.32 -37.98 47.57
CA GLN A 743 8.72 -37.55 48.91
C GLN A 743 7.63 -37.93 49.92
N PRO A 744 7.96 -38.65 51.02
CA PRO A 744 6.98 -38.92 52.07
C PRO A 744 6.51 -37.61 52.73
N PRO A 745 5.26 -37.54 53.25
CA PRO A 745 4.73 -36.36 53.90
C PRO A 745 5.67 -35.92 55.04
N LYS A 746 5.98 -34.63 55.09
CA LYS A 746 6.88 -34.05 56.09
C LYS A 746 6.13 -33.85 57.43
N GLU A 747 5.64 -34.93 58.02
CA GLU A 747 4.91 -34.89 59.29
C GLU A 747 5.21 -36.09 60.19
N GLU A 748 6.50 -36.44 60.35
CA GLU A 748 6.89 -37.46 61.34
C GLU A 748 8.30 -37.26 61.92
N ARG A 749 8.74 -36.00 62.07
CA ARG A 749 10.02 -35.66 62.71
C ARG A 749 9.94 -34.88 64.02
N ARG A 750 8.73 -34.69 64.59
CA ARG A 750 8.54 -33.87 65.80
C ARG A 750 8.00 -34.60 67.05
N LYS A 751 7.93 -35.95 67.06
CA LYS A 751 7.45 -36.72 68.23
C LYS A 751 8.50 -37.60 68.94
N LEU A 752 9.79 -37.51 68.61
CA LEU A 752 10.85 -38.30 69.27
C LEU A 752 11.91 -37.47 70.04
N LYS A 753 11.66 -36.18 70.30
CA LYS A 753 12.54 -35.36 71.17
C LYS A 753 11.73 -34.43 72.08
N THR A 754 11.01 -34.99 73.04
CA THR A 754 10.60 -34.27 74.25
C THR A 754 10.28 -35.28 75.35
N SER A 755 11.34 -35.78 75.99
CA SER A 755 11.28 -36.19 77.39
C SER A 755 12.49 -35.55 78.09
N ALA A 756 12.22 -35.02 79.29
CA ALA A 756 13.13 -34.39 80.26
C ALA A 756 13.47 -32.89 80.08
N ARG A 757 12.73 -31.99 80.75
CA ARG A 757 13.10 -31.39 82.06
C ARG A 757 12.04 -30.38 82.52
N SER A 758 11.78 -30.34 83.84
CA SER A 758 10.84 -29.43 84.52
C SER A 758 11.57 -28.37 85.37
N THR A 759 10.75 -27.44 85.92
CA THR A 759 10.99 -26.35 86.92
C THR A 759 11.41 -24.99 86.34
N ALA A 760 10.98 -23.81 86.81
CA ALA A 760 10.02 -23.38 87.84
C ALA A 760 9.62 -21.90 87.59
N ASN A 761 8.50 -21.48 88.19
CA ASN A 761 7.99 -20.11 88.39
C ASN A 761 7.37 -19.36 87.18
N GLY A 762 6.04 -19.24 87.26
CA GLY A 762 5.19 -18.55 86.31
C GLY A 762 5.11 -17.04 86.53
N LYS A 763 5.38 -16.31 85.46
CA LYS A 763 4.63 -15.16 84.90
C LYS A 763 5.55 -14.51 83.86
N VAL A 764 5.02 -14.24 82.66
CA VAL A 764 5.00 -12.90 82.00
C VAL A 764 4.49 -13.02 80.56
N LYS A 765 3.56 -12.10 80.27
CA LYS A 765 3.10 -11.48 79.01
C LYS A 765 3.05 -12.29 77.71
N ILE A 766 1.82 -12.36 77.20
CA ILE A 766 1.45 -12.60 75.81
C ILE A 766 1.45 -11.23 75.11
N ASP A 767 2.26 -11.06 74.07
CA ASP A 767 1.92 -10.17 72.96
C ASP A 767 1.31 -11.05 71.86
N LEU A 768 0.09 -10.67 71.46
CA LEU A 768 -0.69 -11.28 70.40
C LEU A 768 -0.18 -10.79 69.05
N ASP A 769 0.08 -11.70 68.12
CA ASP A 769 -0.23 -11.42 66.72
C ASP A 769 -0.75 -12.68 66.03
N GLU A 770 -1.88 -12.51 65.35
CA GLU A 770 -2.72 -13.56 64.78
C GLU A 770 -2.11 -14.16 63.51
N THR A 771 -2.21 -15.48 63.33
CA THR A 771 -2.26 -16.08 61.99
C THR A 771 -3.08 -17.37 61.97
N ASP A 772 -4.32 -17.21 61.50
CA ASP A 772 -4.95 -17.91 60.39
C ASP A 772 -4.95 -19.46 60.32
N VAL A 773 -6.12 -20.02 60.65
CA VAL A 773 -6.59 -21.34 60.19
C VAL A 773 -7.82 -21.11 59.31
N ARG A 774 -7.68 -21.24 57.98
CA ARG A 774 -8.81 -21.21 57.04
C ARG A 774 -9.47 -22.59 56.92
N ARG A 775 -10.67 -22.72 57.49
CA ARG A 775 -11.69 -23.73 57.11
C ARG A 775 -12.80 -23.06 56.28
N ARG A 776 -13.38 -23.87 55.40
CA ARG A 776 -14.46 -23.59 54.43
C ARG A 776 -15.62 -22.76 55.00
N ASN A 777 -16.25 -21.96 54.14
CA ASN A 777 -17.64 -21.57 54.32
C ASN A 777 -18.48 -21.70 53.04
N VAL A 778 -19.70 -22.17 53.26
CA VAL A 778 -20.85 -22.31 52.37
C VAL A 778 -21.86 -21.24 52.81
N GLY A 779 -22.56 -20.59 51.88
CA GLY A 779 -23.82 -19.86 52.08
C GLY A 779 -24.50 -19.77 50.71
N LYS A 780 -25.75 -20.19 50.45
CA LYS A 780 -27.08 -19.84 50.99
C LYS A 780 -27.43 -18.34 50.87
N GLU A 781 -28.27 -18.05 49.86
CA GLU A 781 -29.42 -17.11 49.70
C GLU A 781 -29.74 -16.19 50.91
N GLU A 782 -30.20 -14.93 50.83
CA GLU A 782 -31.06 -14.11 49.92
C GLU A 782 -31.05 -12.65 50.53
N PRO A 783 -31.80 -11.60 50.08
CA PRO A 783 -32.34 -11.22 48.76
C PRO A 783 -32.00 -9.75 48.37
N ILE A 784 -32.59 -9.34 47.24
CA ILE A 784 -32.62 -8.08 46.49
C ILE A 784 -32.79 -6.78 47.31
N ALA A 785 -32.09 -5.72 46.90
CA ALA A 785 -32.54 -4.33 47.03
C ALA A 785 -32.24 -3.55 45.72
N ILE A 786 -33.28 -2.95 45.17
CA ILE A 786 -33.33 -2.07 44.00
C ILE A 786 -33.07 -0.62 44.45
N GLU A 787 -32.70 0.22 43.48
CA GLU A 787 -32.66 1.70 43.44
C GLU A 787 -31.27 2.33 43.58
N ALA A 788 -30.88 3.41 42.90
CA ALA A 788 -31.20 4.04 41.61
C ALA A 788 -30.21 5.23 41.50
N ILE A 789 -30.04 5.78 40.29
CA ILE A 789 -29.52 7.14 40.01
C ILE A 789 -27.98 7.32 40.11
N SER A 790 -27.28 7.18 38.97
CA SER A 790 -26.85 8.30 38.09
C SER A 790 -25.93 7.77 37.00
#